data_AF-A0A7J7QI72-F1
#
_entry.id   AF-A0A7J7QI72-F1
#
_cell.length_a   1.000
_cell.length_b   1.000
_cell.length_c   1.000
_cell.angle_alpha   90.00
_cell.angle_beta   90.00
_cell.angle_gamma   90.00
#
_symmetry.space_group_name_H-M   'P 1'
#
loop_
_entity.id
_entity.type
_entity.pdbx_description
1 polymer ?
#
loop_
_entity_poly.entity_id
_entity_poly.type
_entity_poly.pdbx_seq_one_letter_code
_entity_poly.pdbx_strand_id
1 'polypeptide(L)'
;MSTSILLVLVAHDGRTLQLDVQGATRVDAVQQALVSFTSIAVADQIVMCHGARLDPAKPLSAYKLPLADPAAAEDQPVFLYHKAYLRPGAAPPPAEPLPMLEVTVPGLPSVGLRHPLQSAHSPLIRALPDYEAQFTQQLAEARAYWEASQQRLHRCRQLMSEQEVQARAADAARANVESHYNYIASMYASFVEKYVTQHRHHTKLLSQFASLSAAMATVELPQQLASVSWRVLADLQPNRARLAEWHDSCSRSHENFAQKVSELESVFQLLRCEVERLFLQAPSVDLDALGLQLNEAEGRIDEQGSIVQVLSKDLLTVRQLVEDVVAQLGGSAGGASLSGAAVHDTCAAVDTMHDNHLHALLPRVRQADGSIAEFLLRCGDAKGRMTRDVLQQLQGIAAQQSRIRDMKHKLAVFNEVLARQAAAFSELQAATRLPAAYRLALAECARRAAWQEMFAGQAARLAEHCGRITAKEGGKRESVRRQLERHLPLELLVKAGLLQEPPHCTVSVPPSDAFLLPVTPADVSRLPAAIHQAAEAAAAAATGAKQAAPAAGDAAAGPSSGRAGTASVVVAVTSSSSSSNLQATGGSVIAAAAASRAGSAAPASAVGASMLVSTWGLPGRREAGAGAAGAAAGDAGVGAGSGPGSNLALENARLRAELAALLAQQAAKELGEEAAAARSAPSSGGASMMVASQAPGAGVAGSISLAASTAAAATAGSGPAGDGAALALVQPAPLPGPMAMEVCLLCLQALQRRCRACRRRWRRCSRLVRSRPQQWQRSRRWCWRQCRLR
;
A
#
# COMPACT_ATOMS: atom_id res chain seq x y z
N MET A 1 5.22 42.65 22.89
CA MET A 1 4.76 41.38 22.28
C MET A 1 5.70 41.05 21.15
N SER A 2 6.33 39.88 21.15
CA SER A 2 7.27 39.50 20.09
C SER A 2 6.49 39.17 18.81
N THR A 3 6.64 39.98 17.77
CA THR A 3 6.21 39.59 16.42
C THR A 3 7.02 38.38 15.96
N SER A 4 6.41 37.52 15.15
CA SER A 4 7.07 36.31 14.65
C SER A 4 6.81 36.19 13.16
N ILE A 5 7.89 35.94 12.41
CA ILE A 5 7.89 36.07 10.95
C ILE A 5 7.33 34.79 10.32
N LEU A 6 6.35 34.96 9.43
CA LEU A 6 5.87 33.92 8.54
C LEU A 6 6.49 34.11 7.16
N LEU A 7 7.29 33.12 6.72
CA LEU A 7 7.88 33.10 5.39
C LEU A 7 6.92 32.45 4.39
N VAL A 8 6.44 33.23 3.43
CA VAL A 8 5.55 32.77 2.36
C VAL A 8 6.28 32.78 1.02
N LEU A 9 6.36 31.61 0.39
CA LEU A 9 7.00 31.38 -0.90
C LEU A 9 5.94 31.26 -1.99
N VAL A 10 5.95 32.20 -2.93
CA VAL A 10 4.96 32.29 -4.00
C VAL A 10 5.42 31.44 -5.19
N ALA A 11 4.66 30.40 -5.53
CA ALA A 11 5.12 29.33 -6.41
C ALA A 11 5.20 29.71 -7.90
N HIS A 12 4.42 30.69 -8.33
CA HIS A 12 4.26 31.01 -9.76
C HIS A 12 5.26 32.08 -10.24
N ASP A 13 5.54 33.10 -9.44
CA ASP A 13 6.53 34.15 -9.73
C ASP A 13 7.86 33.93 -8.98
N GLY A 14 7.90 33.11 -7.93
CA GLY A 14 9.10 32.87 -7.11
C GLY A 14 9.32 33.89 -6.00
N ARG A 15 8.39 34.84 -5.78
CA ARG A 15 8.60 35.90 -4.78
C ARG A 15 8.56 35.32 -3.36
N THR A 16 9.41 35.89 -2.50
CA THR A 16 9.45 35.58 -1.07
C THR A 16 8.83 36.74 -0.30
N LEU A 17 7.78 36.46 0.47
CA LEU A 17 7.10 37.43 1.32
C LEU A 17 7.36 37.09 2.79
N GLN A 18 7.58 38.11 3.60
CA GLN A 18 7.69 38.00 5.05
C GLN A 18 6.50 38.74 5.66
N LEU A 19 5.74 38.05 6.51
CA LEU A 19 4.57 38.61 7.18
C LEU A 19 4.76 38.54 8.70
N ASP A 20 4.64 39.67 9.39
CA ASP A 20 4.59 39.70 10.85
C ASP A 20 3.22 39.22 11.34
N VAL A 21 3.20 38.06 11.98
CA VAL A 21 1.97 37.42 12.46
C VAL A 21 2.15 36.86 13.87
N GLN A 22 1.03 36.49 14.49
CA GLN A 22 1.02 35.81 15.79
C GLN A 22 0.44 34.41 15.60
N GLY A 23 0.73 33.47 16.52
CA GLY A 23 0.16 32.11 16.44
C GLY A 23 -1.38 32.09 16.54
N ALA A 24 -1.98 33.11 17.14
CA ALA A 24 -3.44 33.28 17.20
C ALA A 24 -4.06 33.85 15.90
N THR A 25 -3.24 34.37 14.98
CA THR A 25 -3.73 34.88 13.68
C THR A 25 -4.38 33.74 12.90
N ARG A 26 -5.57 33.98 12.37
CA ARG A 26 -6.30 33.02 11.52
C ARG A 26 -5.74 32.97 10.11
N VAL A 27 -5.87 31.82 9.46
CA VAL A 27 -5.40 31.63 8.08
C VAL A 27 -6.16 32.54 7.09
N ASP A 28 -7.46 32.76 7.29
CA ASP A 28 -8.25 33.70 6.47
C ASP A 28 -7.69 35.14 6.48
N ALA A 29 -7.28 35.66 7.65
CA ALA A 29 -6.63 36.96 7.77
C ALA A 29 -5.28 37.03 7.02
N VAL A 30 -4.49 35.95 7.07
CA VAL A 30 -3.23 35.84 6.29
C VAL A 30 -3.52 35.82 4.79
N GLN A 31 -4.53 35.07 4.34
CA GLN A 31 -4.94 35.04 2.94
C GLN A 31 -5.40 36.41 2.44
N GLN A 32 -6.16 37.15 3.27
CA GLN A 32 -6.60 38.51 2.96
C GLN A 32 -5.41 39.47 2.84
N ALA A 33 -4.42 39.37 3.75
CA ALA A 33 -3.18 40.16 3.65
C ALA A 33 -2.37 39.81 2.39
N LEU A 34 -2.31 38.54 1.98
CA LEU A 34 -1.62 38.13 0.75
C LEU A 34 -2.23 38.74 -0.53
N VAL A 35 -3.51 39.17 -0.52
CA VAL A 35 -4.13 39.83 -1.68
C VAL A 35 -3.41 41.14 -2.02
N SER A 36 -3.04 41.97 -1.04
CA SER A 36 -2.39 43.27 -1.30
C SER A 36 -0.96 43.13 -1.83
N PHE A 37 -0.27 42.04 -1.53
CA PHE A 37 1.10 41.79 -2.00
C PHE A 37 1.18 41.01 -3.32
N THR A 38 0.17 40.20 -3.64
CA THR A 38 0.22 39.26 -4.79
C THR A 38 -0.84 39.47 -5.85
N SER A 39 -1.84 40.33 -5.59
CA SER A 39 -3.09 40.49 -6.37
C SER A 39 -3.92 39.22 -6.58
N ILE A 40 -3.55 38.08 -5.96
CA ILE A 40 -4.31 36.83 -6.04
C ILE A 40 -5.52 36.90 -5.10
N ALA A 41 -6.73 36.88 -5.67
CA ALA A 41 -7.98 36.79 -4.91
C ALA A 41 -8.02 35.53 -4.03
N VAL A 42 -8.53 35.64 -2.79
CA VAL A 42 -8.56 34.55 -1.79
C VAL A 42 -9.16 33.23 -2.33
N ALA A 43 -10.18 33.32 -3.20
CA ALA A 43 -10.82 32.16 -3.82
C ALA A 43 -9.89 31.32 -4.75
N ASP A 44 -8.84 31.94 -5.28
CA ASP A 44 -7.81 31.30 -6.12
C ASP A 44 -6.47 31.10 -5.39
N GLN A 45 -6.39 31.42 -4.09
CA GLN A 45 -5.22 31.10 -3.26
C GLN A 45 -5.27 29.66 -2.73
N ILE A 46 -4.18 28.93 -2.89
CA ILE A 46 -3.94 27.63 -2.25
C ILE A 46 -2.70 27.77 -1.38
N VAL A 47 -2.90 27.88 -0.07
CA VAL A 47 -1.84 28.00 0.93
C VAL A 47 -1.53 26.62 1.52
N MET A 48 -0.27 26.20 1.51
CA MET A 48 0.15 24.88 1.98
C MET A 48 1.37 24.96 2.91
N CYS A 49 1.41 24.10 3.93
CA CYS A 49 2.55 23.89 4.81
C CYS A 49 2.67 22.40 5.15
N HIS A 50 3.90 21.86 5.21
CA HIS A 50 4.20 20.42 5.44
C HIS A 50 3.40 19.44 4.56
N GLY A 51 3.04 19.83 3.34
CA GLY A 51 2.23 19.02 2.44
C GLY A 51 0.73 19.00 2.75
N ALA A 52 0.25 19.74 3.75
CA ALA A 52 -1.17 19.95 4.04
C ALA A 52 -1.63 21.33 3.55
N ARG A 53 -2.89 21.44 3.11
CA ARG A 53 -3.53 22.74 2.86
C ARG A 53 -3.92 23.39 4.19
N LEU A 54 -3.65 24.68 4.34
CA LEU A 54 -4.11 25.44 5.49
C LEU A 54 -5.62 25.70 5.40
N ASP A 55 -6.31 25.50 6.51
CA ASP A 55 -7.75 25.67 6.68
C ASP A 55 -8.06 27.13 7.08
N PRO A 56 -8.79 27.92 6.27
CA PRO A 56 -9.07 29.33 6.54
C PRO A 56 -9.66 29.60 7.94
N ALA A 57 -10.43 28.64 8.46
CA ALA A 57 -11.12 28.77 9.75
C ALA A 57 -10.20 28.59 10.98
N LYS A 58 -8.97 28.09 10.79
CA LYS A 58 -8.06 27.73 11.89
C LYS A 58 -6.99 28.80 12.15
N PRO A 59 -6.49 28.91 13.40
CA PRO A 59 -5.32 29.72 13.71
C PRO A 59 -4.03 29.07 13.19
N LEU A 60 -3.00 29.88 12.92
CA LEU A 60 -1.67 29.43 12.52
C LEU A 60 -1.04 28.45 13.53
N SER A 61 -1.32 28.63 14.82
CA SER A 61 -0.84 27.75 15.90
C SER A 61 -1.26 26.29 15.74
N ALA A 62 -2.40 26.00 15.10
CA ALA A 62 -2.84 24.64 14.79
C ALA A 62 -1.86 23.90 13.84
N TYR A 63 -1.04 24.66 13.11
CA TYR A 63 -0.02 24.19 12.18
C TYR A 63 1.42 24.41 12.70
N LYS A 64 1.57 24.79 13.98
CA LYS A 64 2.85 25.18 14.61
C LYS A 64 3.52 26.38 13.94
N LEU A 65 2.70 27.30 13.42
CA LEU A 65 3.13 28.56 12.81
C LEU A 65 2.73 29.77 13.68
N PRO A 66 3.44 30.91 13.60
CA PRO A 66 4.76 31.07 12.98
C PRO A 66 5.85 30.33 13.78
N LEU A 67 6.99 30.06 13.14
CA LEU A 67 8.13 29.40 13.78
C LEU A 67 8.97 30.43 14.54
N ALA A 68 9.39 30.10 15.76
CA ALA A 68 10.12 31.00 16.65
C ALA A 68 11.59 31.23 16.23
N ASP A 69 12.17 30.31 15.46
CA ASP A 69 13.53 30.41 14.91
C ASP A 69 13.44 30.75 13.41
N PRO A 70 14.01 31.88 12.94
CA PRO A 70 14.01 32.23 11.52
C PRO A 70 14.72 31.19 10.64
N ALA A 71 15.74 30.50 11.15
CA ALA A 71 16.39 29.41 10.41
C ALA A 71 15.46 28.21 10.22
N ALA A 72 14.56 27.94 11.18
CA ALA A 72 13.52 26.92 11.03
C ALA A 72 12.44 27.35 10.02
N ALA A 73 12.14 28.65 9.91
CA ALA A 73 11.20 29.18 8.92
C ALA A 73 11.72 29.05 7.47
N GLU A 74 13.03 29.17 7.24
CA GLU A 74 13.65 28.87 5.94
C GLU A 74 13.59 27.38 5.56
N ASP A 75 13.76 26.48 6.55
CA ASP A 75 13.64 25.02 6.40
C ASP A 75 12.18 24.56 6.17
N GLN A 76 11.19 25.31 6.69
CA GLN A 76 9.76 24.97 6.67
C GLN A 76 8.85 26.15 6.27
N PRO A 77 8.98 26.66 5.03
CA PRO A 77 8.18 27.77 4.54
C PRO A 77 6.72 27.38 4.28
N VAL A 78 5.85 28.39 4.21
CA VAL A 78 4.50 28.27 3.68
C VAL A 78 4.55 28.53 2.17
N PHE A 79 3.92 27.67 1.37
CA PHE A 79 3.83 27.85 -0.08
C PHE A 79 2.47 28.40 -0.50
N LEU A 80 2.48 29.40 -1.39
CA LEU A 80 1.29 29.97 -2.02
C LEU A 80 1.25 29.58 -3.51
N TYR A 81 0.22 28.82 -3.89
CA TYR A 81 -0.06 28.46 -5.28
C TYR A 81 -1.30 29.20 -5.79
N HIS A 82 -1.27 29.64 -7.05
CA HIS A 82 -2.40 30.32 -7.69
C HIS A 82 -3.22 29.32 -8.52
N LYS A 83 -4.44 29.05 -8.07
CA LYS A 83 -5.38 28.07 -8.64
C LYS A 83 -5.73 28.29 -10.11
N ALA A 84 -5.73 29.54 -10.59
CA ALA A 84 -6.00 29.84 -12.00
C ALA A 84 -4.96 29.20 -12.94
N TYR A 85 -3.67 29.30 -12.61
CA TYR A 85 -2.59 28.68 -13.41
C TYR A 85 -2.52 27.16 -13.29
N LEU A 86 -3.20 26.55 -12.30
CA LEU A 86 -3.29 25.08 -12.17
C LEU A 86 -4.35 24.45 -13.07
N ARG A 87 -5.19 25.25 -13.74
CA ARG A 87 -6.22 24.74 -14.66
C ARG A 87 -5.53 24.18 -15.93
N PRO A 88 -6.00 23.04 -16.48
CA PRO A 88 -5.45 22.51 -17.73
C PRO A 88 -5.53 23.55 -18.86
N GLY A 89 -4.42 23.78 -19.56
CA GLY A 89 -4.35 24.75 -20.64
C GLY A 89 -4.32 26.22 -20.21
N ALA A 90 -4.19 26.53 -18.91
CA ALA A 90 -3.97 27.90 -18.46
C ALA A 90 -2.65 28.44 -19.01
N ALA A 91 -2.70 29.64 -19.62
CA ALA A 91 -1.52 30.33 -20.12
C ALA A 91 -0.56 30.67 -18.94
N PRO A 92 0.77 30.60 -19.15
CA PRO A 92 1.72 31.10 -18.17
C PRO A 92 1.55 32.62 -17.97
N PRO A 93 1.92 33.17 -16.80
CA PRO A 93 1.99 34.61 -16.62
C PRO A 93 2.94 35.24 -17.64
N PRO A 94 2.71 36.50 -18.06
CA PRO A 94 3.63 37.21 -18.92
C PRO A 94 5.01 37.30 -18.25
N ALA A 95 6.07 37.29 -19.06
CA ALA A 95 7.42 37.52 -18.55
C ALA A 95 7.50 38.93 -17.93
N GLU A 96 8.06 39.02 -16.72
CA GLU A 96 8.31 40.32 -16.09
C GLU A 96 9.35 41.09 -16.94
N PRO A 97 9.03 42.30 -17.44
CA PRO A 97 9.96 43.05 -18.27
C PRO A 97 11.19 43.43 -17.44
N LEU A 98 12.38 43.10 -17.94
CA LEU A 98 13.63 43.56 -17.34
C LEU A 98 13.83 45.04 -17.71
N PRO A 99 13.96 45.96 -16.75
CA PRO A 99 14.25 47.35 -17.05
C PRO A 99 15.63 47.46 -17.71
N MET A 100 15.70 48.18 -18.83
CA MET A 100 16.97 48.57 -19.43
C MET A 100 17.67 49.57 -18.51
N LEU A 101 18.76 49.12 -17.88
CA LEU A 101 19.64 49.94 -17.06
C LEU A 101 20.71 50.54 -17.96
N GLU A 102 20.40 51.70 -18.56
CA GLU A 102 21.35 52.47 -19.37
C GLU A 102 22.39 53.19 -18.48
N VAL A 103 23.63 53.28 -18.97
CA VAL A 103 24.73 53.91 -18.22
C VAL A 103 24.75 55.41 -18.53
N THR A 104 24.35 56.22 -17.57
CA THR A 104 24.36 57.69 -17.68
C THR A 104 25.63 58.24 -17.05
N VAL A 105 26.60 58.67 -17.86
CA VAL A 105 27.83 59.32 -17.38
C VAL A 105 27.52 60.79 -17.04
N PRO A 106 27.77 61.26 -15.81
CA PRO A 106 27.60 62.67 -15.47
C PRO A 106 28.58 63.56 -16.24
N GLY A 107 28.07 64.58 -16.93
CA GLY A 107 28.89 65.62 -17.54
C GLY A 107 29.54 66.52 -16.49
N LEU A 108 30.76 66.99 -16.74
CA LEU A 108 31.42 67.98 -15.89
C LEU A 108 30.68 69.32 -15.90
N PRO A 109 30.50 69.98 -14.75
CA PRO A 109 29.98 71.35 -14.72
C PRO A 109 30.99 72.31 -15.34
N SER A 110 30.54 73.13 -16.30
CA SER A 110 31.40 74.16 -16.91
C SER A 110 31.60 75.32 -15.93
N VAL A 111 32.78 75.39 -15.31
CA VAL A 111 33.16 76.47 -14.39
C VAL A 111 33.94 77.53 -15.17
N GLY A 112 33.32 78.69 -15.40
CA GLY A 112 33.90 79.79 -16.19
C GLY A 112 35.03 80.59 -15.52
N LEU A 113 35.73 80.03 -14.53
CA LEU A 113 36.84 80.67 -13.83
C LEU A 113 38.16 80.34 -14.54
N ARG A 114 38.96 81.36 -14.86
CA ARG A 114 40.30 81.16 -15.45
C ARG A 114 41.23 80.55 -14.41
N HIS A 115 41.79 79.38 -14.70
CA HIS A 115 42.70 78.68 -13.80
C HIS A 115 44.07 79.40 -13.72
N PRO A 116 44.70 79.57 -12.53
CA PRO A 116 45.96 80.30 -12.37
C PRO A 116 47.12 79.80 -13.27
N LEU A 117 47.14 78.50 -13.59
CA LEU A 117 48.15 77.91 -14.48
C LEU A 117 48.01 78.30 -15.96
N GLN A 118 46.88 78.91 -16.38
CA GLN A 118 46.67 79.32 -17.78
C GLN A 118 47.65 80.43 -18.24
N SER A 119 48.21 81.20 -17.30
CA SER A 119 49.26 82.20 -17.56
C SER A 119 50.70 81.67 -17.48
N ALA A 120 50.91 80.37 -17.18
CA ALA A 120 52.25 79.80 -17.08
C ALA A 120 53.00 79.79 -18.42
N HIS A 121 54.32 79.97 -18.42
CA HIS A 121 55.08 80.05 -19.67
C HIS A 121 55.16 78.70 -20.41
N SER A 122 55.35 77.58 -19.69
CA SER A 122 55.40 76.24 -20.29
C SER A 122 54.02 75.73 -20.73
N PRO A 123 53.86 75.20 -21.96
CA PRO A 123 52.58 74.65 -22.42
C PRO A 123 52.17 73.39 -21.64
N LEU A 124 53.12 72.58 -21.15
CA LEU A 124 52.83 71.39 -20.34
C LEU A 124 52.15 71.76 -19.01
N ILE A 125 52.61 72.84 -18.36
CA ILE A 125 52.01 73.33 -17.11
C ILE A 125 50.58 73.86 -17.36
N ARG A 126 50.30 74.43 -18.53
CA ARG A 126 48.96 74.91 -18.90
C ARG A 126 47.96 73.78 -19.11
N ALA A 127 48.42 72.55 -19.43
CA ALA A 127 47.57 71.39 -19.68
C ALA A 127 47.16 70.62 -18.41
N LEU A 128 47.85 70.82 -17.27
CA LEU A 128 47.52 70.13 -16.02
C LEU A 128 46.06 70.31 -15.54
N PRO A 129 45.41 71.49 -15.66
CA PRO A 129 43.99 71.65 -15.33
C PRO A 129 43.06 70.89 -16.28
N ASP A 130 43.44 70.78 -17.55
CA ASP A 130 42.69 70.00 -18.54
C ASP A 130 42.81 68.50 -18.22
N TYR A 131 43.97 68.04 -17.76
CA TYR A 131 44.13 66.69 -17.22
C TYR A 131 43.33 66.46 -15.93
N GLU A 132 43.27 67.40 -14.99
CA GLU A 132 42.43 67.23 -13.79
C GLU A 132 40.95 67.08 -14.16
N ALA A 133 40.46 67.88 -15.12
CA ALA A 133 39.12 67.75 -15.67
C ALA A 133 38.92 66.36 -16.32
N GLN A 134 39.83 65.95 -17.21
CA GLN A 134 39.75 64.65 -17.88
C GLN A 134 39.78 63.48 -16.89
N PHE A 135 40.66 63.47 -15.88
CA PHE A 135 40.71 62.43 -14.86
C PHE A 135 39.43 62.42 -14.00
N THR A 136 38.84 63.59 -13.73
CA THR A 136 37.53 63.70 -13.07
C THR A 136 36.41 63.09 -13.93
N GLN A 137 36.41 63.32 -15.24
CA GLN A 137 35.46 62.71 -16.18
C GLN A 137 35.65 61.19 -16.29
N GLN A 138 36.90 60.71 -16.39
CA GLN A 138 37.23 59.28 -16.47
C GLN A 138 36.80 58.53 -15.19
N LEU A 139 36.98 59.14 -14.01
CA LEU A 139 36.49 58.60 -12.74
C LEU A 139 34.95 58.60 -12.66
N ALA A 140 34.30 59.67 -13.12
CA ALA A 140 32.83 59.75 -13.18
C ALA A 140 32.24 58.69 -14.12
N GLU A 141 32.87 58.46 -15.28
CA GLU A 141 32.51 57.40 -16.21
C GLU A 141 32.63 56.02 -15.55
N ALA A 142 33.80 55.70 -14.98
CA ALA A 142 34.02 54.38 -14.38
C ALA A 142 33.06 54.09 -13.22
N ARG A 143 32.70 55.11 -12.43
CA ARG A 143 31.68 55.01 -11.38
C ARG A 143 30.29 54.73 -11.95
N ALA A 144 29.86 55.44 -13.00
CA ALA A 144 28.57 55.21 -13.64
C ALA A 144 28.42 53.77 -14.16
N TYR A 145 29.45 53.22 -14.81
CA TYR A 145 29.47 51.82 -15.23
C TYR A 145 29.46 50.84 -14.05
N TRP A 146 30.24 51.10 -13.00
CA TRP A 146 30.29 50.24 -11.80
C TRP A 146 28.94 50.21 -11.06
N GLU A 147 28.28 51.36 -10.89
CA GLU A 147 26.95 51.47 -10.27
C GLU A 147 25.87 50.76 -11.10
N ALA A 148 25.86 50.93 -12.43
CA ALA A 148 24.94 50.21 -13.31
C ALA A 148 25.18 48.69 -13.27
N SER A 149 26.44 48.26 -13.30
CA SER A 149 26.83 46.85 -13.15
C SER A 149 26.38 46.27 -11.80
N GLN A 150 26.53 47.00 -10.69
CA GLN A 150 26.01 46.57 -9.37
C GLN A 150 24.49 46.39 -9.37
N GLN A 151 23.74 47.32 -9.96
CA GLN A 151 22.28 47.24 -10.04
C GLN A 151 21.83 46.03 -10.88
N ARG A 152 22.49 45.78 -12.02
CA ARG A 152 22.24 44.58 -12.84
C ARG A 152 22.57 43.29 -12.08
N LEU A 153 23.70 43.23 -11.37
CA LEU A 153 24.07 42.07 -10.55
C LEU A 153 23.07 41.82 -9.42
N HIS A 154 22.59 42.88 -8.75
CA HIS A 154 21.54 42.76 -7.74
C HIS A 154 20.27 42.14 -8.33
N ARG A 155 19.85 42.58 -9.53
CA ARG A 155 18.71 41.99 -10.25
C ARG A 155 18.97 40.53 -10.64
N CYS A 156 20.18 40.15 -11.05
CA CYS A 156 20.54 38.74 -11.28
C CYS A 156 20.38 37.89 -10.02
N ARG A 157 20.85 38.36 -8.86
CA ARG A 157 20.68 37.67 -7.56
C ARG A 157 19.21 37.47 -7.22
N GLN A 158 18.37 38.49 -7.42
CA GLN A 158 16.92 38.39 -7.21
C GLN A 158 16.29 37.32 -8.12
N LEU A 159 16.52 37.40 -9.44
CA LEU A 159 15.97 36.45 -10.41
C LEU A 159 16.42 35.02 -10.14
N MET A 160 17.64 34.81 -9.64
CA MET A 160 18.12 33.51 -9.21
C MET A 160 17.40 33.00 -7.96
N SER A 161 17.28 33.83 -6.92
CA SER A 161 16.57 33.47 -5.69
C SER A 161 15.10 33.11 -5.96
N GLU A 162 14.43 33.85 -6.86
CA GLU A 162 13.07 33.53 -7.28
C GLU A 162 12.98 32.18 -8.02
N GLN A 163 13.96 31.82 -8.84
CA GLN A 163 14.02 30.49 -9.48
C GLN A 163 14.25 29.35 -8.47
N GLU A 164 15.06 29.59 -7.43
CA GLU A 164 15.22 28.63 -6.31
C GLU A 164 13.93 28.46 -5.50
N VAL A 165 13.13 29.52 -5.35
CA VAL A 165 11.80 29.45 -4.73
C VAL A 165 10.83 28.64 -5.60
N GLN A 166 10.80 28.89 -6.91
CA GLN A 166 9.98 28.12 -7.86
C GLN A 166 10.35 26.63 -7.86
N ALA A 167 11.65 26.31 -7.83
CA ALA A 167 12.13 24.93 -7.71
C ALA A 167 11.70 24.27 -6.39
N ARG A 168 11.85 24.96 -5.25
CA ARG A 168 11.38 24.49 -3.93
C ARG A 168 9.86 24.26 -3.90
N ALA A 169 9.07 25.13 -4.51
CA ALA A 169 7.63 24.99 -4.59
C ALA A 169 7.21 23.79 -5.45
N ALA A 170 7.88 23.55 -6.58
CA ALA A 170 7.67 22.36 -7.39
C ALA A 170 8.02 21.06 -6.61
N ASP A 171 9.16 21.02 -5.93
CA ASP A 171 9.58 19.87 -5.11
C ASP A 171 8.60 19.59 -3.96
N ALA A 172 8.11 20.63 -3.27
CA ALA A 172 7.11 20.48 -2.21
C ALA A 172 5.78 19.92 -2.74
N ALA A 173 5.34 20.37 -3.91
CA ALA A 173 4.13 19.85 -4.57
C ALA A 173 4.31 18.40 -5.05
N ARG A 174 5.48 18.03 -5.60
CA ARG A 174 5.82 16.64 -5.96
C ARG A 174 5.79 15.71 -4.74
N ALA A 175 6.38 16.13 -3.62
CA ALA A 175 6.42 15.33 -2.38
C ALA A 175 5.01 15.08 -1.79
N ASN A 176 4.10 16.06 -1.90
CA ASN A 176 2.69 15.86 -1.56
C ASN A 176 2.04 14.78 -2.45
N VAL A 177 2.25 14.81 -3.77
CA VAL A 177 1.73 13.77 -4.68
C VAL A 177 2.32 12.40 -4.38
N GLU A 178 3.62 12.30 -4.09
CA GLU A 178 4.28 11.04 -3.70
C GLU A 178 3.61 10.41 -2.48
N SER A 179 3.32 11.21 -1.44
CA SER A 179 2.61 10.74 -0.25
C SER A 179 1.20 10.20 -0.57
N HIS A 180 0.41 10.95 -1.33
CA HIS A 180 -0.95 10.54 -1.70
C HIS A 180 -0.99 9.35 -2.66
N TYR A 181 -0.04 9.26 -3.60
CA TYR A 181 0.09 8.13 -4.51
C TYR A 181 0.50 6.85 -3.76
N ASN A 182 1.48 6.92 -2.85
CA ASN A 182 1.90 5.77 -2.06
C ASN A 182 0.74 5.19 -1.21
N TYR A 183 -0.11 6.06 -0.66
CA TYR A 183 -1.35 5.63 0.03
C TYR A 183 -2.36 4.96 -0.91
N ILE A 184 -2.56 5.48 -2.12
CA ILE A 184 -3.44 4.83 -3.12
C ILE A 184 -2.87 3.50 -3.58
N ALA A 185 -1.55 3.40 -3.79
CA ALA A 185 -0.87 2.19 -4.20
C ALA A 185 -0.98 1.07 -3.15
N SER A 186 -0.88 1.38 -1.85
CA SER A 186 -1.08 0.40 -0.78
C SER A 186 -2.54 -0.08 -0.69
N MET A 187 -3.52 0.81 -0.89
CA MET A 187 -4.94 0.42 -0.97
C MET A 187 -5.24 -0.43 -2.21
N TYR A 188 -4.65 -0.13 -3.36
CA TYR A 188 -4.77 -0.96 -4.57
C TYR A 188 -4.17 -2.36 -4.34
N ALA A 189 -2.97 -2.45 -3.78
CA ALA A 189 -2.33 -3.73 -3.46
C ALA A 189 -3.19 -4.59 -2.51
N SER A 190 -3.71 -3.98 -1.43
CA SER A 190 -4.61 -4.67 -0.50
C SER A 190 -5.93 -5.10 -1.14
N PHE A 191 -6.48 -4.33 -2.09
CA PHE A 191 -7.63 -4.74 -2.88
C PHE A 191 -7.30 -5.95 -3.77
N VAL A 192 -6.18 -5.91 -4.50
CA VAL A 192 -5.78 -7.00 -5.41
C VAL A 192 -5.54 -8.32 -4.66
N GLU A 193 -4.89 -8.29 -3.50
CA GLU A 193 -4.66 -9.47 -2.65
C GLU A 193 -5.99 -10.17 -2.26
N LYS A 194 -6.97 -9.38 -1.80
CA LYS A 194 -8.31 -9.86 -1.47
C LYS A 194 -9.04 -10.39 -2.70
N TYR A 195 -8.99 -9.63 -3.79
CA TYR A 195 -9.62 -9.99 -5.06
C TYR A 195 -9.08 -11.32 -5.60
N VAL A 196 -7.76 -11.51 -5.68
CA VAL A 196 -7.16 -12.76 -6.19
C VAL A 196 -7.54 -13.96 -5.33
N THR A 197 -7.55 -13.79 -4.01
CA THR A 197 -7.95 -14.84 -3.06
C THR A 197 -9.42 -15.24 -3.25
N GLN A 198 -10.32 -14.25 -3.27
CA GLN A 198 -11.76 -14.46 -3.49
C GLN A 198 -12.05 -15.02 -4.89
N HIS A 199 -11.40 -14.48 -5.92
CA HIS A 199 -11.58 -14.88 -7.31
C HIS A 199 -11.23 -16.37 -7.47
N ARG A 200 -10.05 -16.80 -6.99
CA ARG A 200 -9.64 -18.21 -7.02
C ARG A 200 -10.64 -19.13 -6.29
N HIS A 201 -11.18 -18.68 -5.16
CA HIS A 201 -12.18 -19.44 -4.41
C HIS A 201 -13.52 -19.55 -5.18
N HIS A 202 -13.99 -18.45 -5.75
CA HIS A 202 -15.22 -18.41 -6.56
C HIS A 202 -15.08 -19.26 -7.83
N THR A 203 -13.96 -19.18 -8.56
CA THR A 203 -13.69 -20.03 -9.74
C THR A 203 -13.68 -21.53 -9.39
N LYS A 204 -13.14 -21.90 -8.20
CA LYS A 204 -13.20 -23.28 -7.72
C LYS A 204 -14.64 -23.70 -7.41
N LEU A 205 -15.43 -22.88 -6.74
CA LEU A 205 -16.84 -23.18 -6.44
C LEU A 205 -17.66 -23.36 -7.73
N LEU A 206 -17.56 -22.44 -8.69
CA LEU A 206 -18.31 -22.50 -9.95
C LEU A 206 -17.98 -23.75 -10.77
N SER A 207 -16.71 -24.13 -10.87
CA SER A 207 -16.28 -25.31 -11.64
C SER A 207 -16.65 -26.65 -10.97
N GLN A 208 -16.74 -26.70 -9.64
CA GLN A 208 -17.10 -27.91 -8.89
C GLN A 208 -18.60 -28.09 -8.67
N PHE A 209 -19.41 -27.02 -8.74
CA PHE A 209 -20.83 -27.05 -8.41
C PHE A 209 -21.63 -28.04 -9.26
N ALA A 210 -21.43 -28.06 -10.58
CA ALA A 210 -22.20 -28.91 -11.49
C ALA A 210 -21.94 -30.41 -11.28
N SER A 211 -20.67 -30.83 -11.16
CA SER A 211 -20.32 -32.23 -10.92
C SER A 211 -20.73 -32.70 -9.52
N LEU A 212 -20.61 -31.84 -8.51
CA LEU A 212 -21.06 -32.14 -7.14
C LEU A 212 -22.60 -32.20 -7.04
N SER A 213 -23.34 -31.34 -7.73
CA SER A 213 -24.80 -31.40 -7.82
C SER A 213 -25.30 -32.67 -8.51
N ALA A 214 -24.61 -33.11 -9.57
CA ALA A 214 -24.87 -34.40 -10.21
C ALA A 214 -24.56 -35.58 -9.27
N ALA A 215 -23.43 -35.55 -8.56
CA ALA A 215 -23.05 -36.59 -7.59
C ALA A 215 -24.05 -36.73 -6.42
N MET A 216 -24.54 -35.61 -5.89
CA MET A 216 -25.59 -35.64 -4.86
C MET A 216 -26.93 -36.18 -5.38
N ALA A 217 -27.16 -36.18 -6.69
CA ALA A 217 -28.36 -36.74 -7.30
C ALA A 217 -28.29 -38.26 -7.52
N THR A 218 -27.11 -38.89 -7.37
CA THR A 218 -26.96 -40.35 -7.44
C THR A 218 -26.88 -41.02 -6.05
N VAL A 219 -26.73 -40.23 -4.98
CA VAL A 219 -26.70 -40.76 -3.60
C VAL A 219 -28.11 -40.79 -3.05
N GLU A 220 -28.68 -41.99 -2.94
CA GLU A 220 -30.00 -42.22 -2.34
C GLU A 220 -29.98 -41.99 -0.82
N LEU A 221 -31.11 -41.51 -0.30
CA LEU A 221 -31.34 -41.38 1.14
C LEU A 221 -31.85 -42.72 1.73
N PRO A 222 -31.50 -43.06 2.98
CA PRO A 222 -32.07 -44.21 3.68
C PRO A 222 -33.60 -44.17 3.68
N GLN A 223 -34.25 -45.34 3.56
CA GLN A 223 -35.71 -45.44 3.45
C GLN A 223 -36.47 -44.80 4.62
N GLN A 224 -35.83 -44.66 5.80
CA GLN A 224 -36.38 -44.00 6.98
C GLN A 224 -36.44 -42.46 6.86
N LEU A 225 -35.61 -41.86 6.00
CA LEU A 225 -35.67 -40.43 5.63
C LEU A 225 -36.40 -40.19 4.31
N ALA A 226 -36.51 -41.23 3.47
CA ALA A 226 -37.09 -41.13 2.15
C ALA A 226 -38.57 -40.73 2.23
N SER A 227 -38.94 -39.73 1.44
CA SER A 227 -40.31 -39.23 1.31
C SER A 227 -40.63 -38.95 -0.16
N VAL A 228 -41.85 -38.51 -0.45
CA VAL A 228 -42.22 -38.08 -1.81
C VAL A 228 -41.35 -36.91 -2.29
N SER A 229 -40.92 -36.05 -1.36
CA SER A 229 -40.12 -34.84 -1.60
C SER A 229 -38.61 -35.02 -1.42
N TRP A 230 -38.14 -36.07 -0.74
CA TRP A 230 -36.71 -36.33 -0.50
C TRP A 230 -36.39 -37.79 -0.81
N ARG A 231 -35.64 -38.05 -1.89
CA ARG A 231 -35.18 -39.39 -2.28
C ARG A 231 -33.68 -39.47 -2.39
N VAL A 232 -33.03 -38.42 -2.88
CA VAL A 232 -31.58 -38.33 -3.05
C VAL A 232 -31.01 -37.17 -2.25
N LEU A 233 -29.70 -37.20 -1.98
CA LEU A 233 -29.02 -36.17 -1.19
C LEU A 233 -29.21 -34.75 -1.77
N ALA A 234 -29.32 -34.63 -3.10
CA ALA A 234 -29.61 -33.35 -3.76
C ALA A 234 -30.99 -32.75 -3.41
N ASP A 235 -31.96 -33.56 -2.96
CA ASP A 235 -33.32 -33.08 -2.62
C ASP A 235 -33.35 -32.35 -1.27
N LEU A 236 -32.31 -32.51 -0.44
CA LEU A 236 -32.13 -31.73 0.78
C LEU A 236 -31.66 -30.29 0.51
N GLN A 237 -31.34 -29.94 -0.75
CA GLN A 237 -31.00 -28.57 -1.13
C GLN A 237 -32.26 -27.69 -1.23
N PRO A 238 -32.32 -26.52 -0.57
CA PRO A 238 -33.44 -25.60 -0.69
C PRO A 238 -33.61 -25.12 -2.14
N ASN A 239 -34.73 -25.50 -2.78
CA ASN A 239 -35.14 -25.08 -4.12
C ASN A 239 -34.03 -25.24 -5.19
N ARG A 240 -33.73 -26.50 -5.54
CA ARG A 240 -32.69 -26.91 -6.50
C ARG A 240 -32.72 -26.16 -7.85
N ALA A 241 -33.91 -25.84 -8.37
CA ALA A 241 -34.04 -25.07 -9.62
C ALA A 241 -33.49 -23.64 -9.48
N ARG A 242 -33.89 -22.93 -8.41
CA ARG A 242 -33.36 -21.60 -8.08
C ARG A 242 -31.85 -21.62 -7.85
N LEU A 243 -31.29 -22.68 -7.25
CA LEU A 243 -29.84 -22.79 -7.06
C LEU A 243 -29.07 -22.92 -8.39
N ALA A 244 -29.64 -23.52 -9.42
CA ALA A 244 -29.04 -23.57 -10.76
C ALA A 244 -29.08 -22.19 -11.43
N GLU A 245 -30.21 -21.49 -11.39
CA GLU A 245 -30.32 -20.09 -11.86
C GLU A 245 -29.36 -19.15 -11.12
N TRP A 246 -29.16 -19.39 -9.82
CA TRP A 246 -28.25 -18.62 -8.98
C TRP A 246 -26.77 -18.91 -9.29
N HIS A 247 -26.43 -20.14 -9.67
CA HIS A 247 -25.09 -20.49 -10.18
C HIS A 247 -24.77 -19.75 -11.47
N ASP A 248 -25.69 -19.74 -12.44
CA ASP A 248 -25.59 -18.98 -13.69
C ASP A 248 -25.41 -17.48 -13.43
N SER A 249 -26.21 -16.91 -12.53
CA SER A 249 -26.13 -15.50 -12.11
C SER A 249 -24.76 -15.18 -11.48
N CYS A 250 -24.29 -16.05 -10.58
CA CYS A 250 -22.97 -15.94 -9.96
C CYS A 250 -21.82 -16.04 -10.98
N SER A 251 -21.92 -16.92 -11.99
CA SER A 251 -20.89 -17.05 -13.04
C SER A 251 -20.80 -15.78 -13.88
N ARG A 252 -21.93 -15.28 -14.38
CA ARG A 252 -21.99 -14.03 -15.16
C ARG A 252 -21.50 -12.84 -14.35
N SER A 253 -21.89 -12.74 -13.07
CA SER A 253 -21.39 -11.70 -12.16
C SER A 253 -19.87 -11.78 -11.94
N HIS A 254 -19.32 -12.99 -11.86
CA HIS A 254 -17.90 -13.25 -11.66
C HIS A 254 -17.04 -12.89 -12.88
N GLU A 255 -17.48 -13.27 -14.08
CA GLU A 255 -16.84 -12.90 -15.34
C GLU A 255 -16.89 -11.37 -15.56
N ASN A 256 -18.06 -10.75 -15.38
CA ASN A 256 -18.24 -9.30 -15.49
C ASN A 256 -17.35 -8.54 -14.50
N PHE A 257 -17.27 -8.99 -13.25
CA PHE A 257 -16.41 -8.33 -12.25
C PHE A 257 -14.93 -8.51 -12.58
N ALA A 258 -14.51 -9.67 -13.09
CA ALA A 258 -13.14 -9.91 -13.53
C ALA A 258 -12.74 -8.97 -14.68
N GLN A 259 -13.62 -8.76 -15.66
CA GLN A 259 -13.40 -7.77 -16.72
C GLN A 259 -13.24 -6.36 -16.14
N LYS A 260 -14.08 -5.96 -15.18
CA LYS A 260 -13.97 -4.65 -14.52
C LYS A 260 -12.72 -4.50 -13.68
N VAL A 261 -12.18 -5.56 -13.08
CA VAL A 261 -10.89 -5.51 -12.38
C VAL A 261 -9.72 -5.37 -13.35
N SER A 262 -9.78 -5.99 -14.53
CA SER A 262 -8.79 -5.75 -15.60
C SER A 262 -8.84 -4.31 -16.13
N GLU A 263 -10.03 -3.74 -16.32
CA GLU A 263 -10.18 -2.31 -16.62
C GLU A 263 -9.56 -1.42 -15.53
N LEU A 264 -9.83 -1.72 -14.24
CA LEU A 264 -9.28 -0.98 -13.10
C LEU A 264 -7.75 -1.05 -13.06
N GLU A 265 -7.17 -2.23 -13.31
CA GLU A 265 -5.73 -2.41 -13.41
C GLU A 265 -5.14 -1.51 -14.50
N SER A 266 -5.70 -1.50 -15.71
CA SER A 266 -5.21 -0.67 -16.81
C SER A 266 -5.17 0.83 -16.45
N VAL A 267 -6.19 1.33 -15.73
CA VAL A 267 -6.27 2.71 -15.25
C VAL A 267 -5.24 2.97 -14.13
N PHE A 268 -5.00 2.00 -13.24
CA PHE A 268 -3.97 2.10 -12.20
C PHE A 268 -2.56 2.11 -12.81
N GLN A 269 -2.30 1.29 -13.83
CA GLN A 269 -1.02 1.28 -14.53
C GLN A 269 -0.74 2.62 -15.24
N LEU A 270 -1.75 3.21 -15.89
CA LEU A 270 -1.63 4.55 -16.48
C LEU A 270 -1.28 5.61 -15.42
N LEU A 271 -1.98 5.60 -14.27
CA LEU A 271 -1.72 6.51 -13.16
C LEU A 271 -0.28 6.36 -12.63
N ARG A 272 0.21 5.11 -12.48
CA ARG A 272 1.59 4.82 -12.08
C ARG A 272 2.59 5.44 -13.05
N CYS A 273 2.47 5.16 -14.34
CA CYS A 273 3.38 5.66 -15.37
C CYS A 273 3.41 7.21 -15.44
N GLU A 274 2.27 7.86 -15.24
CA GLU A 274 2.20 9.33 -15.21
C GLU A 274 2.88 9.92 -13.97
N VAL A 275 2.65 9.34 -12.80
CA VAL A 275 3.28 9.75 -11.54
C VAL A 275 4.81 9.53 -11.60
N GLU A 276 5.27 8.40 -12.13
CA GLU A 276 6.69 8.15 -12.39
C GLU A 276 7.29 9.17 -13.38
N ARG A 277 6.56 9.53 -14.45
CA ARG A 277 6.99 10.57 -15.40
C ARG A 277 7.16 11.93 -14.73
N LEU A 278 6.28 12.31 -13.79
CA LEU A 278 6.41 13.56 -13.03
C LEU A 278 7.70 13.56 -12.18
N PHE A 279 8.02 12.45 -11.51
CA PHE A 279 9.25 12.36 -10.71
C PHE A 279 10.53 12.36 -11.55
N LEU A 280 10.46 11.90 -12.80
CA LEU A 280 11.58 11.92 -13.74
C LEU A 280 11.74 13.27 -14.49
N GLN A 281 10.75 14.17 -14.42
CA GLN A 281 10.83 15.47 -15.08
C GLN A 281 11.83 16.40 -14.36
N ALA A 282 13.01 16.60 -14.94
CA ALA A 282 13.95 17.64 -14.53
C ALA A 282 13.49 19.02 -15.04
N PRO A 283 13.77 20.12 -14.33
CA PRO A 283 13.65 21.47 -14.91
C PRO A 283 14.68 21.65 -16.05
N SER A 284 14.33 22.47 -17.05
CA SER A 284 15.21 22.80 -18.18
C SER A 284 16.36 23.73 -17.82
N VAL A 285 16.28 24.39 -16.65
CA VAL A 285 17.26 25.37 -16.17
C VAL A 285 18.22 24.71 -15.17
N ASP A 286 19.52 24.79 -15.45
CA ASP A 286 20.57 24.37 -14.51
C ASP A 286 20.96 25.54 -13.58
N LEU A 287 20.40 25.51 -12.36
CA LEU A 287 20.69 26.50 -11.32
C LEU A 287 22.15 26.45 -10.84
N ASP A 288 22.82 25.28 -10.88
CA ASP A 288 24.23 25.17 -10.49
C ASP A 288 25.10 25.95 -11.51
N ALA A 289 24.77 25.86 -12.81
CA ALA A 289 25.48 26.57 -13.87
C ALA A 289 25.27 28.09 -13.81
N LEU A 290 24.04 28.55 -13.55
CA LEU A 290 23.76 29.97 -13.32
C LEU A 290 24.48 30.50 -12.08
N GLY A 291 24.58 29.70 -11.02
CA GLY A 291 25.34 30.04 -9.81
C GLY A 291 26.83 30.23 -10.06
N LEU A 292 27.45 29.43 -10.94
CA LEU A 292 28.84 29.66 -11.34
C LEU A 292 29.00 30.99 -12.09
N GLN A 293 28.12 31.28 -13.06
CA GLN A 293 28.14 32.55 -13.80
C GLN A 293 27.89 33.77 -12.90
N LEU A 294 27.07 33.64 -11.85
CA LEU A 294 26.87 34.69 -10.86
C LEU A 294 28.16 34.99 -10.08
N ASN A 295 28.92 33.97 -9.65
CA ASN A 295 30.20 34.18 -8.97
C ASN A 295 31.25 34.81 -9.91
N GLU A 296 31.22 34.50 -11.21
CA GLU A 296 32.07 35.20 -12.19
C GLU A 296 31.65 36.67 -12.39
N ALA A 297 30.34 36.97 -12.35
CA ALA A 297 29.84 38.34 -12.42
C ALA A 297 30.19 39.14 -11.15
N GLU A 298 30.20 38.50 -9.97
CA GLU A 298 30.73 39.08 -8.73
C GLU A 298 32.20 39.48 -8.88
N GLY A 299 33.06 38.59 -9.39
CA GLY A 299 34.47 38.91 -9.63
C GLY A 299 34.69 40.09 -10.60
N ARG A 300 33.79 40.30 -11.58
CA ARG A 300 33.82 41.46 -12.48
C ARG A 300 33.44 42.77 -11.78
N ILE A 301 32.55 42.75 -10.78
CA ILE A 301 32.26 43.92 -9.93
C ILE A 301 33.45 44.27 -9.04
N ASP A 302 34.12 43.25 -8.48
CA ASP A 302 35.31 43.46 -7.66
C ASP A 302 36.46 44.06 -8.50
N GLU A 303 36.63 43.58 -9.75
CA GLU A 303 37.55 44.17 -10.73
C GLU A 303 37.22 45.64 -11.02
N GLN A 304 35.98 45.96 -11.40
CA GLN A 304 35.54 47.34 -11.63
C GLN A 304 35.77 48.23 -10.39
N GLY A 305 35.48 47.72 -9.19
CA GLY A 305 35.72 48.43 -7.93
C GLY A 305 37.20 48.75 -7.72
N SER A 306 38.10 47.81 -8.05
CA SER A 306 39.55 48.04 -8.01
C SER A 306 40.00 49.10 -9.02
N ILE A 307 39.39 49.14 -10.21
CA ILE A 307 39.69 50.15 -11.24
C ILE A 307 39.21 51.54 -10.78
N VAL A 308 38.00 51.65 -10.21
CA VAL A 308 37.50 52.91 -9.62
C VAL A 308 38.40 53.42 -8.50
N GLN A 309 39.00 52.53 -7.70
CA GLN A 309 39.99 52.91 -6.67
C GLN A 309 41.30 53.44 -7.28
N VAL A 310 41.81 52.81 -8.33
CA VAL A 310 43.01 53.29 -9.07
C VAL A 310 42.76 54.67 -9.66
N LEU A 311 41.69 54.84 -10.45
CA LEU A 311 41.30 56.13 -11.05
C LEU A 311 41.11 57.23 -9.98
N SER A 312 40.57 56.87 -8.80
CA SER A 312 40.38 57.82 -7.69
C SER A 312 41.70 58.21 -7.01
N LYS A 313 42.68 57.31 -6.94
CA LYS A 313 44.02 57.60 -6.42
C LYS A 313 44.81 58.46 -7.41
N ASP A 314 44.70 58.15 -8.70
CA ASP A 314 45.44 58.84 -9.75
C ASP A 314 44.90 60.28 -9.91
N LEU A 315 43.58 60.49 -9.81
CA LEU A 315 43.00 61.85 -9.71
C LEU A 315 43.50 62.64 -8.49
N LEU A 316 43.62 62.02 -7.30
CA LEU A 316 44.19 62.68 -6.13
C LEU A 316 45.67 63.05 -6.34
N THR A 317 46.40 62.21 -7.06
CA THR A 317 47.80 62.45 -7.42
C THR A 317 47.92 63.63 -8.39
N VAL A 318 47.09 63.69 -9.43
CA VAL A 318 47.02 64.84 -10.36
C VAL A 318 46.65 66.13 -9.63
N ARG A 319 45.69 66.09 -8.69
CA ARG A 319 45.33 67.25 -7.87
C ARG A 319 46.48 67.75 -7.01
N GLN A 320 47.17 66.86 -6.29
CA GLN A 320 48.35 67.24 -5.52
C GLN A 320 49.43 67.87 -6.40
N LEU A 321 49.66 67.33 -7.61
CA LEU A 321 50.62 67.90 -8.57
C LEU A 321 50.18 69.29 -9.06
N VAL A 322 48.89 69.51 -9.33
CA VAL A 322 48.34 70.84 -9.68
C VAL A 322 48.54 71.82 -8.53
N GLU A 323 48.20 71.43 -7.29
CA GLU A 323 48.38 72.25 -6.08
C GLU A 323 49.86 72.58 -5.81
N ASP A 324 50.76 71.60 -5.90
CA ASP A 324 52.19 71.77 -5.70
C ASP A 324 52.81 72.73 -6.73
N VAL A 325 52.42 72.61 -8.02
CA VAL A 325 52.89 73.50 -9.09
C VAL A 325 52.32 74.91 -8.92
N VAL A 326 51.06 75.06 -8.51
CA VAL A 326 50.47 76.37 -8.18
C VAL A 326 51.18 77.01 -6.99
N ALA A 327 51.47 76.25 -5.93
CA ALA A 327 52.18 76.73 -4.75
C ALA A 327 53.63 77.14 -5.05
N GLN A 328 54.35 76.38 -5.88
CA GLN A 328 55.71 76.72 -6.31
C GLN A 328 55.75 77.98 -7.19
N LEU A 329 54.77 78.17 -8.07
CA LEU A 329 54.63 79.40 -8.86
C LEU A 329 54.23 80.61 -8.01
N GLY A 330 53.38 80.42 -6.99
CA GLY A 330 53.01 81.47 -6.03
C GLY A 330 54.13 81.85 -5.05
N GLY A 331 54.99 80.91 -4.67
CA GLY A 331 56.14 81.14 -3.80
C GLY A 331 57.37 81.76 -4.49
N SER A 332 57.47 81.63 -5.82
CA SER A 332 58.65 82.07 -6.61
C SER A 332 58.69 83.58 -6.91
N ALA A 333 58.28 84.42 -5.97
CA ALA A 333 58.57 85.86 -6.00
C ALA A 333 60.09 86.18 -5.91
N GLY A 334 60.92 85.17 -5.66
CA GLY A 334 62.39 85.25 -5.56
C GLY A 334 63.14 84.22 -6.41
N GLY A 335 62.96 84.22 -7.74
CA GLY A 335 63.99 83.80 -8.70
C GLY A 335 64.45 82.32 -8.75
N ALA A 336 63.88 81.42 -7.96
CA ALA A 336 64.18 79.98 -8.05
C ALA A 336 63.54 79.37 -9.31
N SER A 337 64.34 79.19 -10.36
CA SER A 337 63.88 78.49 -11.57
C SER A 337 63.45 77.07 -11.22
N LEU A 338 62.22 76.70 -11.57
CA LEU A 338 61.76 75.32 -11.55
C LEU A 338 62.76 74.45 -12.35
N SER A 339 63.13 73.30 -11.79
CA SER A 339 63.89 72.29 -12.53
C SER A 339 63.03 71.79 -13.68
N GLY A 340 63.37 72.20 -14.90
CA GLY A 340 62.61 71.81 -16.10
C GLY A 340 62.51 70.30 -16.30
N ALA A 341 63.50 69.55 -15.81
CA ALA A 341 63.49 68.09 -15.78
C ALA A 341 62.39 67.54 -14.85
N ALA A 342 62.32 68.00 -13.60
CA ALA A 342 61.33 67.50 -12.64
C ALA A 342 59.89 67.77 -13.09
N VAL A 343 59.62 68.94 -13.68
CA VAL A 343 58.30 69.27 -14.25
C VAL A 343 57.98 68.40 -15.47
N HIS A 344 58.97 68.14 -16.33
CA HIS A 344 58.81 67.27 -17.49
C HIS A 344 58.52 65.82 -17.09
N ASP A 345 59.26 65.28 -16.11
CA ASP A 345 59.09 63.92 -15.59
C ASP A 345 57.71 63.73 -14.94
N THR A 346 57.20 64.75 -14.22
CA THR A 346 55.83 64.71 -13.68
C THR A 346 54.76 64.75 -14.76
N CYS A 347 54.93 65.56 -15.82
CA CYS A 347 53.98 65.59 -16.93
C CYS A 347 53.96 64.24 -17.68
N ALA A 348 55.13 63.68 -17.98
CA ALA A 348 55.23 62.36 -18.61
C ALA A 348 54.61 61.23 -17.77
N ALA A 349 54.66 61.34 -16.43
CA ALA A 349 53.97 60.42 -15.53
C ALA A 349 52.43 60.57 -15.60
N VAL A 350 51.91 61.80 -15.68
CA VAL A 350 50.47 62.07 -15.87
C VAL A 350 49.99 61.60 -17.24
N ASP A 351 50.76 61.83 -18.31
CA ASP A 351 50.49 61.31 -19.66
C ASP A 351 50.40 59.77 -19.63
N THR A 352 51.36 59.10 -18.96
CA THR A 352 51.37 57.63 -18.82
C THR A 352 50.14 57.11 -18.05
N MET A 353 49.70 57.82 -17.00
CA MET A 353 48.46 57.49 -16.28
C MET A 353 47.24 57.68 -17.19
N HIS A 354 47.18 58.78 -17.95
CA HIS A 354 46.09 59.10 -18.86
C HIS A 354 45.94 58.06 -19.98
N ASP A 355 47.03 57.66 -20.62
CA ASP A 355 47.05 56.62 -21.64
C ASP A 355 46.57 55.27 -21.07
N ASN A 356 47.01 54.92 -19.85
CA ASN A 356 46.55 53.72 -19.16
C ASN A 356 45.04 53.79 -18.82
N HIS A 357 44.52 54.96 -18.45
CA HIS A 357 43.08 55.16 -18.22
C HIS A 357 42.28 54.88 -19.50
N LEU A 358 42.66 55.51 -20.62
CA LEU A 358 41.95 55.42 -21.89
C LEU A 358 42.08 54.05 -22.57
N HIS A 359 43.27 53.44 -22.55
CA HIS A 359 43.56 52.24 -23.34
C HIS A 359 43.48 50.92 -22.57
N ALA A 360 43.56 50.93 -21.24
CA ALA A 360 43.49 49.72 -20.42
C ALA A 360 42.32 49.71 -19.43
N LEU A 361 42.16 50.77 -18.62
CA LEU A 361 41.21 50.75 -17.49
C LEU A 361 39.75 50.92 -17.92
N LEU A 362 39.41 52.00 -18.63
CA LEU A 362 38.03 52.27 -19.07
C LEU A 362 37.48 51.19 -20.02
N PRO A 363 38.24 50.67 -21.02
CA PRO A 363 37.77 49.57 -21.86
C PRO A 363 37.39 48.32 -21.07
N ARG A 364 38.17 47.96 -20.02
CA ARG A 364 37.86 46.83 -19.14
C ARG A 364 36.58 47.05 -18.33
N VAL A 365 36.38 48.25 -17.78
CA VAL A 365 35.15 48.60 -17.05
C VAL A 365 33.92 48.47 -17.95
N ARG A 366 33.99 49.00 -19.17
CA ARG A 366 32.93 48.89 -20.19
C ARG A 366 32.67 47.43 -20.61
N GLN A 367 33.72 46.63 -20.79
CA GLN A 367 33.62 45.20 -21.16
C GLN A 367 33.01 44.34 -20.04
N ALA A 368 33.40 44.60 -18.79
CA ALA A 368 32.82 43.97 -17.61
C ALA A 368 31.32 44.28 -17.49
N ASP A 369 30.94 45.54 -17.73
CA ASP A 369 29.55 46.00 -17.71
C ASP A 369 28.68 45.30 -18.78
N GLY A 370 29.17 45.25 -20.02
CA GLY A 370 28.51 44.51 -21.10
C GLY A 370 28.35 43.01 -20.79
N SER A 371 29.38 42.38 -20.22
CA SER A 371 29.34 40.97 -19.80
C SER A 371 28.26 40.70 -18.73
N ILE A 372 28.07 41.65 -17.81
CA ILE A 372 27.04 41.59 -16.76
C ILE A 372 25.64 41.87 -17.34
N ALA A 373 25.52 42.79 -18.31
CA ALA A 373 24.26 43.04 -19.02
C ALA A 373 23.76 41.81 -19.78
N GLU A 374 24.63 41.12 -20.52
CA GLU A 374 24.27 39.86 -21.18
C GLU A 374 23.85 38.78 -20.18
N PHE A 375 24.54 38.70 -19.03
CA PHE A 375 24.20 37.72 -17.99
C PHE A 375 22.81 38.00 -17.41
N LEU A 376 22.44 39.27 -17.21
CA LEU A 376 21.10 39.65 -16.77
C LEU A 376 20.01 39.21 -17.77
N LEU A 377 20.24 39.36 -19.07
CA LEU A 377 19.32 38.85 -20.10
C LEU A 377 19.19 37.32 -20.03
N ARG A 378 20.32 36.60 -19.89
CA ARG A 378 20.32 35.13 -19.71
C ARG A 378 19.57 34.70 -18.44
N CYS A 379 19.67 35.46 -17.34
CA CYS A 379 18.88 35.24 -16.12
C CYS A 379 17.38 35.45 -16.36
N GLY A 380 16.98 36.45 -17.14
CA GLY A 380 15.59 36.67 -17.54
C GLY A 380 15.00 35.52 -18.36
N ASP A 381 15.72 35.07 -19.39
CA ASP A 381 15.31 33.91 -20.20
C ASP A 381 15.21 32.63 -19.37
N ALA A 382 16.16 32.42 -18.46
CA ALA A 382 16.13 31.30 -17.52
C ALA A 382 14.91 31.39 -16.58
N LYS A 383 14.63 32.56 -16.02
CA LYS A 383 13.43 32.83 -15.20
C LYS A 383 12.15 32.51 -15.96
N GLY A 384 12.06 32.93 -17.22
CA GLY A 384 10.93 32.62 -18.10
C GLY A 384 10.76 31.13 -18.39
N ARG A 385 11.87 30.41 -18.65
CA ARG A 385 11.85 28.94 -18.79
C ARG A 385 11.43 28.23 -17.50
N MET A 386 12.04 28.56 -16.36
CA MET A 386 11.71 27.99 -15.05
C MET A 386 10.22 28.18 -14.71
N THR A 387 9.69 29.37 -14.97
CA THR A 387 8.27 29.70 -14.71
C THR A 387 7.34 28.80 -15.54
N ARG A 388 7.64 28.58 -16.82
CA ARG A 388 6.85 27.65 -17.67
C ARG A 388 6.97 26.20 -17.20
N ASP A 389 8.18 25.73 -16.89
CA ASP A 389 8.43 24.36 -16.43
C ASP A 389 7.69 24.06 -15.12
N VAL A 390 7.76 24.96 -14.14
CA VAL A 390 7.12 24.79 -12.84
C VAL A 390 5.59 24.83 -12.98
N LEU A 391 5.03 25.71 -13.81
CA LEU A 391 3.59 25.71 -14.06
C LEU A 391 3.12 24.45 -14.79
N GLN A 392 3.86 23.95 -15.79
CA GLN A 392 3.55 22.69 -16.45
C GLN A 392 3.57 21.51 -15.46
N GLN A 393 4.55 21.47 -14.56
CA GLN A 393 4.64 20.45 -13.50
C GLN A 393 3.48 20.57 -12.51
N LEU A 394 3.12 21.78 -12.08
CA LEU A 394 2.03 22.02 -11.14
C LEU A 394 0.64 21.71 -11.75
N GLN A 395 0.44 21.99 -13.04
CA GLN A 395 -0.75 21.53 -13.79
C GLN A 395 -0.80 19.99 -13.87
N GLY A 396 0.33 19.35 -14.15
CA GLY A 396 0.45 17.89 -14.12
C GLY A 396 0.13 17.28 -12.75
N ILE A 397 0.61 17.91 -11.68
CA ILE A 397 0.32 17.57 -10.28
C ILE A 397 -1.17 17.69 -9.98
N ALA A 398 -1.81 18.80 -10.36
CA ALA A 398 -3.25 19.00 -10.14
C ALA A 398 -4.12 17.96 -10.88
N ALA A 399 -3.73 17.61 -12.11
CA ALA A 399 -4.37 16.52 -12.86
C ALA A 399 -4.19 15.15 -12.18
N GLN A 400 -2.97 14.84 -11.70
CA GLN A 400 -2.69 13.59 -10.97
C GLN A 400 -3.43 13.51 -9.63
N GLN A 401 -3.48 14.58 -8.84
CA GLN A 401 -4.25 14.62 -7.59
C GLN A 401 -5.75 14.35 -7.82
N SER A 402 -6.27 14.75 -8.99
CA SER A 402 -7.65 14.46 -9.39
C SER A 402 -7.82 12.97 -9.71
N ARG A 403 -6.93 12.38 -10.52
CA ARG A 403 -6.94 10.94 -10.83
C ARG A 403 -6.72 10.03 -9.61
N ILE A 404 -5.85 10.45 -8.68
CA ILE A 404 -5.63 9.83 -7.36
C ILE A 404 -6.93 9.81 -6.55
N ARG A 405 -7.68 10.93 -6.54
CA ARG A 405 -9.00 11.02 -5.90
C ARG A 405 -10.01 10.09 -6.59
N ASP A 406 -10.06 10.06 -7.90
CA ASP A 406 -11.00 9.20 -8.64
C ASP A 406 -10.69 7.72 -8.41
N MET A 407 -9.41 7.35 -8.39
CA MET A 407 -8.95 6.00 -8.03
C MET A 407 -9.39 5.60 -6.61
N LYS A 408 -9.35 6.53 -5.63
CA LYS A 408 -9.86 6.26 -4.28
C LYS A 408 -11.35 5.88 -4.29
N HIS A 409 -12.16 6.64 -5.03
CA HIS A 409 -13.60 6.37 -5.13
C HIS A 409 -13.89 5.05 -5.87
N LYS A 410 -13.16 4.78 -6.97
CA LYS A 410 -13.24 3.49 -7.67
C LYS A 410 -12.90 2.33 -6.73
N LEU A 411 -11.78 2.40 -6.00
CA LEU A 411 -11.39 1.36 -5.05
C LEU A 411 -12.45 1.13 -3.96
N ALA A 412 -13.13 2.16 -3.47
CA ALA A 412 -14.22 2.00 -2.52
C ALA A 412 -15.40 1.20 -3.12
N VAL A 413 -15.86 1.57 -4.33
CA VAL A 413 -16.92 0.86 -5.06
C VAL A 413 -16.52 -0.59 -5.36
N PHE A 414 -15.27 -0.84 -5.76
CA PHE A 414 -14.78 -2.19 -6.06
C PHE A 414 -14.70 -3.08 -4.81
N ASN A 415 -14.33 -2.53 -3.64
CA ASN A 415 -14.40 -3.27 -2.37
C ASN A 415 -15.85 -3.60 -1.99
N GLU A 416 -16.79 -2.69 -2.24
CA GLU A 416 -18.22 -2.96 -1.99
C GLU A 416 -18.77 -4.05 -2.91
N VAL A 417 -18.46 -4.00 -4.22
CA VAL A 417 -18.85 -5.06 -5.18
C VAL A 417 -18.22 -6.40 -4.81
N LEU A 418 -16.96 -6.41 -4.38
CA LEU A 418 -16.27 -7.61 -3.89
C LEU A 418 -17.00 -8.21 -2.67
N ALA A 419 -17.41 -7.39 -1.70
CA ALA A 419 -18.18 -7.84 -0.54
C ALA A 419 -19.58 -8.35 -0.91
N ARG A 420 -20.31 -7.65 -1.80
CA ARG A 420 -21.61 -8.10 -2.32
C ARG A 420 -21.50 -9.43 -3.07
N GLN A 421 -20.44 -9.62 -3.85
CA GLN A 421 -20.18 -10.88 -4.55
C GLN A 421 -19.89 -12.02 -3.56
N ALA A 422 -19.10 -11.78 -2.51
CA ALA A 422 -18.86 -12.78 -1.46
C ALA A 422 -20.16 -13.21 -0.75
N ALA A 423 -21.06 -12.26 -0.49
CA ALA A 423 -22.38 -12.54 0.06
C ALA A 423 -23.23 -13.38 -0.90
N ALA A 424 -23.26 -13.06 -2.20
CA ALA A 424 -24.01 -13.82 -3.20
C ALA A 424 -23.53 -15.28 -3.33
N PHE A 425 -22.23 -15.52 -3.24
CA PHE A 425 -21.64 -16.87 -3.30
C PHE A 425 -21.87 -17.72 -2.04
N SER A 426 -22.39 -17.14 -0.95
CA SER A 426 -22.65 -17.87 0.30
C SER A 426 -23.71 -18.97 0.16
N GLU A 427 -24.76 -18.75 -0.66
CA GLU A 427 -25.80 -19.76 -0.95
C GLU A 427 -25.20 -20.97 -1.69
N LEU A 428 -24.37 -20.73 -2.72
CA LEU A 428 -23.66 -21.79 -3.45
C LEU A 428 -22.68 -22.54 -2.55
N GLN A 429 -21.94 -21.81 -1.69
CA GLN A 429 -21.03 -22.43 -0.74
C GLN A 429 -21.77 -23.33 0.26
N ALA A 430 -22.92 -22.89 0.80
CA ALA A 430 -23.75 -23.71 1.67
C ALA A 430 -24.23 -24.98 0.94
N ALA A 431 -24.68 -24.85 -0.30
CA ALA A 431 -25.09 -25.97 -1.14
C ALA A 431 -23.94 -26.98 -1.38
N THR A 432 -22.69 -26.52 -1.54
CA THR A 432 -21.51 -27.41 -1.68
C THR A 432 -21.09 -28.14 -0.41
N ARG A 433 -21.46 -27.64 0.79
CA ARG A 433 -21.14 -28.26 2.09
C ARG A 433 -22.11 -29.36 2.52
N LEU A 434 -23.25 -29.49 1.84
CA LEU A 434 -24.29 -30.47 2.18
C LEU A 434 -23.75 -31.91 2.31
N PRO A 435 -22.85 -32.43 1.44
CA PRO A 435 -22.19 -33.71 1.63
C PRO A 435 -21.47 -33.89 2.98
N ALA A 436 -20.67 -32.90 3.38
CA ALA A 436 -19.90 -32.94 4.63
C ALA A 436 -20.83 -32.85 5.86
N ALA A 437 -21.86 -32.00 5.79
CA ALA A 437 -22.88 -31.87 6.83
C ALA A 437 -23.70 -33.16 6.99
N TYR A 438 -24.10 -33.79 5.89
CA TYR A 438 -24.81 -35.08 5.91
C TYR A 438 -23.92 -36.20 6.45
N ARG A 439 -22.63 -36.26 6.06
CA ARG A 439 -21.66 -37.22 6.62
C ARG A 439 -21.51 -37.07 8.14
N LEU A 440 -21.48 -35.84 8.65
CA LEU A 440 -21.45 -35.57 10.09
C LEU A 440 -22.73 -36.05 10.80
N ALA A 441 -23.91 -35.83 10.21
CA ALA A 441 -25.17 -36.34 10.75
C ALA A 441 -25.19 -37.89 10.83
N LEU A 442 -24.73 -38.57 9.78
CA LEU A 442 -24.60 -40.03 9.76
C LEU A 442 -23.58 -40.53 10.79
N ALA A 443 -22.43 -39.85 10.92
CA ALA A 443 -21.41 -40.18 11.91
C ALA A 443 -21.94 -40.06 13.34
N GLU A 444 -22.73 -39.01 13.63
CA GLU A 444 -23.38 -38.81 14.92
C GLU A 444 -24.45 -39.87 15.20
N CYS A 445 -25.22 -40.31 14.19
CA CYS A 445 -26.16 -41.43 14.34
C CYS A 445 -25.43 -42.74 14.71
N ALA A 446 -24.39 -43.09 13.95
CA ALA A 446 -23.57 -44.28 14.23
C ALA A 446 -22.90 -44.21 15.61
N ARG A 447 -22.44 -43.03 16.04
CA ARG A 447 -21.85 -42.81 17.36
C ARG A 447 -22.87 -43.00 18.49
N ARG A 448 -24.10 -42.49 18.33
CA ARG A 448 -25.17 -42.68 19.33
C ARG A 448 -25.59 -44.15 19.43
N ALA A 449 -25.77 -44.82 18.30
CA ALA A 449 -26.13 -46.24 18.27
C ALA A 449 -25.04 -47.11 18.94
N ALA A 450 -23.77 -46.94 18.57
CA ALA A 450 -22.67 -47.69 19.17
C ALA A 450 -22.46 -47.40 20.66
N TRP A 451 -22.70 -46.15 21.10
CA TRP A 451 -22.68 -45.81 22.53
C TRP A 451 -23.84 -46.48 23.28
N GLN A 452 -25.05 -46.52 22.70
CA GLN A 452 -26.21 -47.22 23.29
C GLN A 452 -25.98 -48.73 23.38
N GLU A 453 -25.40 -49.37 22.35
CA GLU A 453 -25.01 -50.80 22.36
C GLU A 453 -24.04 -51.09 23.51
N MET A 454 -22.99 -50.28 23.63
CA MET A 454 -21.97 -50.39 24.68
C MET A 454 -22.58 -50.17 26.08
N PHE A 455 -23.41 -49.15 26.26
CA PHE A 455 -24.06 -48.85 27.54
C PHE A 455 -25.06 -49.94 27.97
N ALA A 456 -25.88 -50.44 27.03
CA ALA A 456 -26.77 -51.57 27.27
C ALA A 456 -26.01 -52.84 27.65
N GLY A 457 -24.87 -53.11 27.00
CA GLY A 457 -23.98 -54.21 27.37
C GLY A 457 -23.36 -54.08 28.77
N GLN A 458 -23.01 -52.86 29.20
CA GLN A 458 -22.57 -52.61 30.59
C GLN A 458 -23.69 -52.88 31.60
N ALA A 459 -24.90 -52.39 31.32
CA ALA A 459 -26.07 -52.62 32.17
C ALA A 459 -26.45 -54.11 32.26
N ALA A 460 -26.37 -54.86 31.15
CA ALA A 460 -26.59 -56.30 31.14
C ALA A 460 -25.59 -57.06 32.04
N ARG A 461 -24.31 -56.68 32.04
CA ARG A 461 -23.32 -57.25 32.97
C ARG A 461 -23.62 -56.93 34.44
N LEU A 462 -24.12 -55.73 34.73
CA LEU A 462 -24.54 -55.36 36.07
C LEU A 462 -25.73 -56.22 36.51
N ALA A 463 -26.73 -56.39 35.63
CA ALA A 463 -27.86 -57.29 35.86
C ALA A 463 -27.40 -58.73 36.15
N GLU A 464 -26.49 -59.28 35.34
CA GLU A 464 -25.92 -60.63 35.54
C GLU A 464 -25.12 -60.73 36.86
N HIS A 465 -24.41 -59.68 37.24
CA HIS A 465 -23.69 -59.65 38.52
C HIS A 465 -24.65 -59.66 39.71
N CYS A 466 -25.67 -58.80 39.71
CA CYS A 466 -26.70 -58.78 40.75
C CYS A 466 -27.49 -60.10 40.78
N GLY A 467 -27.86 -60.65 39.62
CA GLY A 467 -28.51 -61.96 39.50
C GLY A 467 -27.68 -63.09 40.13
N ARG A 468 -26.36 -63.11 39.93
CA ARG A 468 -25.45 -64.06 40.59
C ARG A 468 -25.37 -63.87 42.10
N ILE A 469 -25.53 -62.65 42.63
CA ILE A 469 -25.62 -62.40 44.08
C ILE A 469 -26.95 -62.94 44.62
N THR A 470 -28.08 -62.58 44.00
CA THR A 470 -29.42 -63.03 44.38
C THR A 470 -29.54 -64.56 44.31
N ALA A 471 -28.99 -65.22 43.29
CA ALA A 471 -29.00 -66.68 43.17
C ALA A 471 -28.16 -67.38 44.25
N LYS A 472 -26.99 -66.83 44.61
CA LYS A 472 -26.16 -67.35 45.71
C LYS A 472 -26.86 -67.21 47.06
N GLU A 473 -27.53 -66.09 47.30
CA GLU A 473 -28.33 -65.87 48.50
C GLU A 473 -29.55 -66.78 48.55
N GLY A 474 -30.26 -66.95 47.42
CA GLY A 474 -31.37 -67.90 47.29
C GLY A 474 -30.94 -69.33 47.62
N GLY A 475 -29.79 -69.78 47.11
CA GLY A 475 -29.23 -71.09 47.45
C GLY A 475 -28.90 -71.27 48.93
N LYS A 476 -28.45 -70.22 49.63
CA LYS A 476 -28.25 -70.26 51.09
C LYS A 476 -29.57 -70.35 51.84
N ARG A 477 -30.54 -69.49 51.52
CA ARG A 477 -31.87 -69.50 52.14
C ARG A 477 -32.57 -70.84 51.94
N GLU A 478 -32.49 -71.38 50.73
CA GLU A 478 -33.02 -72.70 50.38
C GLU A 478 -32.36 -73.84 51.18
N SER A 479 -31.03 -73.80 51.38
CA SER A 479 -30.32 -74.78 52.20
C SER A 479 -30.78 -74.73 53.67
N VAL A 480 -30.89 -73.52 54.24
CA VAL A 480 -31.41 -73.32 55.61
C VAL A 480 -32.87 -73.76 55.73
N ARG A 481 -33.72 -73.39 54.76
CA ARG A 481 -35.14 -73.79 54.69
C ARG A 481 -35.29 -75.31 54.76
N ARG A 482 -34.55 -76.06 53.94
CA ARG A 482 -34.56 -77.54 53.91
C ARG A 482 -34.10 -78.20 55.22
N GLN A 483 -33.33 -77.50 56.05
CA GLN A 483 -32.95 -77.97 57.38
C GLN A 483 -34.06 -77.66 58.41
N LEU A 484 -34.60 -76.44 58.39
CA LEU A 484 -35.63 -76.00 59.34
C LEU A 484 -36.98 -76.70 59.15
N GLU A 485 -37.40 -76.96 57.91
CA GLU A 485 -38.67 -77.64 57.60
C GLU A 485 -38.78 -79.07 58.14
N ARG A 486 -37.65 -79.69 58.53
CA ARG A 486 -37.60 -81.02 59.16
C ARG A 486 -37.91 -81.00 60.66
N HIS A 487 -37.85 -79.82 61.28
CA HIS A 487 -37.84 -79.66 62.73
C HIS A 487 -38.80 -78.60 63.27
N LEU A 488 -39.27 -77.66 62.42
CA LEU A 488 -40.15 -76.57 62.82
C LEU A 488 -41.43 -76.53 61.95
N PRO A 489 -42.61 -76.22 62.54
CA PRO A 489 -43.84 -76.05 61.78
C PRO A 489 -43.76 -74.92 60.74
N LEU A 490 -44.31 -75.16 59.55
CA LEU A 490 -44.25 -74.23 58.42
C LEU A 490 -44.82 -72.84 58.76
N GLU A 491 -45.88 -72.78 59.57
CA GLU A 491 -46.49 -71.52 60.02
C GLU A 491 -45.52 -70.59 60.78
N LEU A 492 -44.59 -71.17 61.55
CA LEU A 492 -43.58 -70.41 62.28
C LEU A 492 -42.54 -69.82 61.30
N LEU A 493 -42.14 -70.59 60.29
CA LEU A 493 -41.20 -70.16 59.25
C LEU A 493 -41.80 -69.05 58.37
N VAL A 494 -43.10 -69.12 58.06
CA VAL A 494 -43.85 -68.03 57.40
C VAL A 494 -43.85 -66.77 58.27
N LYS A 495 -44.27 -66.87 59.54
CA LYS A 495 -44.36 -65.72 60.46
C LYS A 495 -42.99 -65.08 60.76
N ALA A 496 -41.92 -65.87 60.78
CA ALA A 496 -40.55 -65.39 60.93
C ALA A 496 -39.94 -64.81 59.63
N GLY A 497 -40.65 -64.85 58.50
CA GLY A 497 -40.16 -64.38 57.20
C GLY A 497 -39.08 -65.28 56.57
N LEU A 498 -38.80 -66.44 57.14
CA LEU A 498 -37.73 -67.35 56.71
C LEU A 498 -38.02 -68.08 55.39
N LEU A 499 -39.27 -68.02 54.91
CA LEU A 499 -39.67 -68.49 53.58
C LEU A 499 -39.65 -67.39 52.51
N GLN A 500 -39.23 -66.16 52.83
CA GLN A 500 -39.16 -65.08 51.84
C GLN A 500 -37.97 -65.26 50.89
N GLU A 501 -38.26 -65.24 49.59
CA GLU A 501 -37.24 -65.20 48.55
C GLU A 501 -36.39 -63.91 48.63
N PRO A 502 -35.12 -63.93 48.18
CA PRO A 502 -34.31 -62.72 48.13
C PRO A 502 -34.83 -61.76 47.04
N PRO A 503 -34.85 -60.44 47.29
CA PRO A 503 -35.37 -59.48 46.32
C PRO A 503 -34.57 -59.49 45.02
N HIS A 504 -35.27 -59.36 43.89
CA HIS A 504 -34.66 -59.25 42.57
C HIS A 504 -34.15 -57.82 42.32
N CYS A 505 -32.96 -57.70 41.75
CA CYS A 505 -32.44 -56.44 41.23
C CYS A 505 -32.75 -56.35 39.73
N THR A 506 -33.56 -55.38 39.32
CA THR A 506 -33.89 -55.12 37.91
C THR A 506 -33.04 -53.97 37.38
N VAL A 507 -32.05 -54.27 36.55
CA VAL A 507 -31.33 -53.26 35.76
C VAL A 507 -31.96 -53.23 34.37
N SER A 508 -32.50 -52.08 33.98
CA SER A 508 -33.13 -51.87 32.67
C SER A 508 -32.52 -50.66 31.99
N VAL A 509 -32.29 -50.77 30.68
CA VAL A 509 -31.94 -49.65 29.80
C VAL A 509 -33.10 -49.48 28.83
N PRO A 510 -33.64 -48.26 28.64
CA PRO A 510 -34.66 -48.01 27.62
C PRO A 510 -34.18 -48.49 26.24
N PRO A 511 -35.09 -48.98 25.37
CA PRO A 511 -34.72 -49.31 24.01
C PRO A 511 -34.12 -48.08 23.30
N SER A 512 -33.25 -48.33 22.32
CA SER A 512 -32.62 -47.30 21.48
C SER A 512 -33.66 -46.31 20.94
N ASP A 513 -33.26 -45.04 20.78
CA ASP A 513 -34.13 -44.00 20.25
C ASP A 513 -34.74 -44.46 18.92
N ALA A 514 -36.06 -44.66 18.88
CA ALA A 514 -36.78 -45.21 17.72
C ALA A 514 -36.66 -44.37 16.42
N PHE A 515 -36.01 -43.20 16.52
CA PHE A 515 -35.78 -42.25 15.44
C PHE A 515 -34.32 -42.25 14.93
N LEU A 516 -33.41 -43.03 15.52
CA LEU A 516 -32.03 -43.15 15.04
C LEU A 516 -31.96 -43.98 13.76
N LEU A 517 -31.18 -43.49 12.79
CA LEU A 517 -30.94 -44.21 11.54
C LEU A 517 -30.05 -45.43 11.78
N PRO A 518 -30.34 -46.61 11.18
CA PRO A 518 -29.54 -47.81 11.34
C PRO A 518 -28.27 -47.74 10.49
N VAL A 519 -27.32 -46.91 10.92
CA VAL A 519 -26.09 -46.54 10.19
C VAL A 519 -24.88 -47.08 10.92
N THR A 520 -24.01 -47.79 10.21
CA THR A 520 -22.77 -48.34 10.76
C THR A 520 -21.57 -47.42 10.49
N PRO A 521 -20.46 -47.54 11.26
CA PRO A 521 -19.20 -46.86 10.98
C PRO A 521 -18.68 -47.07 9.53
N ALA A 522 -18.98 -48.23 8.92
CA ALA A 522 -18.59 -48.54 7.55
C ALA A 522 -19.38 -47.75 6.50
N ASP A 523 -20.62 -47.35 6.80
CA ASP A 523 -21.46 -46.56 5.88
C ASP A 523 -20.98 -45.11 5.82
N VAL A 524 -20.71 -44.54 7.00
CA VAL A 524 -20.09 -43.21 7.17
C VAL A 524 -18.78 -43.10 6.40
N SER A 525 -17.95 -44.16 6.46
CA SER A 525 -16.64 -44.21 5.81
C SER A 525 -16.72 -44.35 4.28
N ARG A 526 -17.81 -44.92 3.74
CA ARG A 526 -18.00 -45.14 2.29
C ARG A 526 -18.54 -43.91 1.56
N LEU A 527 -19.28 -43.04 2.25
CA LEU A 527 -19.95 -41.88 1.64
C LEU A 527 -19.01 -40.94 0.85
N PRO A 528 -17.81 -40.54 1.33
CA PRO A 528 -16.93 -39.65 0.57
C PRO A 528 -16.47 -40.26 -0.76
N ALA A 529 -16.12 -41.55 -0.75
CA ALA A 529 -15.70 -42.26 -1.95
C ALA A 529 -16.84 -42.38 -2.97
N ALA A 530 -18.06 -42.69 -2.51
CA ALA A 530 -19.24 -42.76 -3.37
C ALA A 530 -19.55 -41.40 -4.04
N ILE A 531 -19.48 -40.30 -3.28
CA ILE A 531 -19.70 -38.94 -3.82
C ILE A 531 -18.59 -38.55 -4.80
N HIS A 532 -17.33 -38.90 -4.52
CA HIS A 532 -16.21 -38.60 -5.41
C HIS A 532 -16.31 -39.36 -6.73
N GLN A 533 -16.56 -40.68 -6.68
CA GLN A 533 -16.76 -41.53 -7.85
C GLN A 533 -17.95 -41.08 -8.70
N ALA A 534 -19.06 -40.68 -8.06
CA ALA A 534 -20.22 -40.13 -8.75
C ALA A 534 -19.90 -38.77 -9.42
N ALA A 535 -19.09 -37.91 -8.80
CA ALA A 535 -18.67 -36.64 -9.38
C ALA A 535 -17.73 -36.83 -10.59
N GLU A 536 -16.82 -37.80 -10.53
CA GLU A 536 -15.94 -38.18 -11.65
C GLU A 536 -16.74 -38.78 -12.81
N ALA A 537 -17.67 -39.70 -12.53
CA ALA A 537 -18.55 -40.29 -13.52
C ALA A 537 -19.43 -39.22 -14.20
N ALA A 538 -20.00 -38.28 -13.43
CA ALA A 538 -20.78 -37.17 -13.96
C ALA A 538 -19.94 -36.22 -14.83
N ALA A 539 -18.69 -35.93 -14.43
CA ALA A 539 -17.77 -35.11 -15.22
C ALA A 539 -17.39 -35.80 -16.55
N ALA A 540 -17.12 -37.11 -16.52
CA ALA A 540 -16.82 -37.91 -17.71
C ALA A 540 -18.02 -38.01 -18.67
N ALA A 541 -19.25 -38.15 -18.14
CA ALA A 541 -20.45 -38.14 -18.95
C ALA A 541 -20.66 -36.77 -19.65
N ALA A 542 -20.39 -35.66 -18.96
CA ALA A 542 -20.50 -34.32 -19.53
C ALA A 542 -19.45 -34.04 -20.63
N THR A 543 -18.25 -34.60 -20.55
CA THR A 543 -17.25 -34.49 -21.63
C THR A 543 -17.57 -35.42 -22.81
N GLY A 544 -18.04 -36.64 -22.57
CA GLY A 544 -18.49 -37.56 -23.62
C GLY A 544 -19.66 -37.01 -24.44
N ALA A 545 -20.65 -36.41 -23.78
CA ALA A 545 -21.79 -35.78 -24.46
C ALA A 545 -21.40 -34.62 -25.40
N LYS A 546 -20.29 -33.92 -25.12
CA LYS A 546 -19.74 -32.88 -26.02
C LYS A 546 -18.98 -33.41 -27.23
N GLN A 547 -18.58 -34.69 -27.23
CA GLN A 547 -17.90 -35.34 -28.35
C GLN A 547 -18.85 -36.20 -29.21
N ALA A 548 -20.02 -36.54 -28.68
CA ALA A 548 -21.01 -37.42 -29.33
C ALA A 548 -22.12 -36.68 -30.12
N ALA A 549 -21.78 -35.56 -30.76
CA ALA A 549 -22.66 -34.87 -31.72
C ALA A 549 -22.25 -35.24 -33.16
N PRO A 550 -22.91 -36.23 -33.81
CA PRO A 550 -22.59 -36.62 -35.17
C PRO A 550 -23.24 -35.69 -36.20
N ALA A 551 -22.60 -35.60 -37.37
CA ALA A 551 -23.20 -35.07 -38.58
C ALA A 551 -24.15 -36.09 -39.24
N ALA A 552 -24.84 -35.61 -40.30
CA ALA A 552 -25.65 -36.35 -41.28
C ALA A 552 -27.15 -36.57 -40.97
N GLY A 553 -27.97 -36.27 -41.98
CA GLY A 553 -29.43 -36.36 -41.97
C GLY A 553 -30.02 -35.68 -43.22
N ASP A 554 -29.62 -36.15 -44.41
CA ASP A 554 -29.96 -35.56 -45.71
C ASP A 554 -31.01 -36.42 -46.47
N ALA A 555 -31.77 -35.78 -47.37
CA ALA A 555 -32.75 -36.35 -48.33
C ALA A 555 -34.04 -37.02 -47.76
N ALA A 556 -35.25 -36.87 -48.33
CA ALA A 556 -35.84 -35.99 -49.36
C ALA A 556 -37.41 -36.06 -49.21
N ALA A 557 -38.34 -35.58 -50.07
CA ALA A 557 -38.35 -34.97 -51.40
C ALA A 557 -39.68 -34.18 -51.63
N GLY A 558 -39.76 -33.30 -52.65
CA GLY A 558 -41.04 -32.72 -53.13
C GLY A 558 -40.90 -31.34 -53.80
N PRO A 559 -41.47 -31.04 -55.01
CA PRO A 559 -40.95 -29.95 -55.86
C PRO A 559 -41.90 -28.76 -56.12
N SER A 560 -41.35 -27.59 -56.52
CA SER A 560 -41.81 -26.80 -57.70
C SER A 560 -41.04 -25.47 -57.93
N SER A 561 -40.81 -25.16 -59.22
CA SER A 561 -40.72 -23.82 -59.90
C SER A 561 -39.84 -22.66 -59.34
N GLY A 562 -39.13 -21.90 -60.21
CA GLY A 562 -38.81 -20.50 -59.83
C GLY A 562 -37.63 -19.67 -60.40
N ARG A 563 -36.95 -20.03 -61.49
CA ARG A 563 -36.22 -19.13 -62.46
C ARG A 563 -35.53 -17.80 -62.00
N ALA A 564 -34.20 -17.69 -62.27
CA ALA A 564 -33.34 -16.49 -62.41
C ALA A 564 -32.95 -15.67 -61.15
N GLY A 565 -31.75 -15.07 -61.03
CA GLY A 565 -30.56 -15.13 -61.91
C GLY A 565 -29.35 -14.28 -61.43
N THR A 566 -28.17 -14.53 -62.02
CA THR A 566 -26.95 -13.70 -62.11
C THR A 566 -26.20 -13.17 -60.86
N ALA A 567 -24.92 -13.56 -60.76
CA ALA A 567 -23.72 -12.71 -60.64
C ALA A 567 -22.69 -13.17 -59.57
N SER A 568 -21.43 -13.29 -60.02
CA SER A 568 -20.25 -13.75 -59.26
C SER A 568 -19.40 -12.58 -58.77
N VAL A 569 -18.73 -12.71 -57.62
CA VAL A 569 -17.32 -12.32 -57.45
C VAL A 569 -16.62 -13.33 -56.53
N VAL A 570 -15.39 -13.71 -56.92
CA VAL A 570 -14.48 -14.62 -56.21
C VAL A 570 -13.34 -13.84 -55.56
N VAL A 571 -12.98 -14.14 -54.31
CA VAL A 571 -11.58 -14.19 -53.85
C VAL A 571 -11.45 -15.28 -52.78
N ALA A 572 -10.50 -16.20 -52.98
CA ALA A 572 -10.06 -17.17 -51.98
C ALA A 572 -8.58 -16.94 -51.67
N VAL A 573 -8.17 -17.08 -50.41
CA VAL A 573 -6.76 -17.27 -50.01
C VAL A 573 -6.68 -18.37 -48.95
N THR A 574 -5.70 -19.24 -49.11
CA THR A 574 -5.52 -20.53 -48.43
C THR A 574 -4.39 -20.51 -47.40
N SER A 575 -4.56 -21.23 -46.28
CA SER A 575 -3.49 -22.02 -45.60
C SER A 575 -4.10 -22.79 -44.41
N SER A 576 -4.31 -24.10 -44.49
CA SER A 576 -3.34 -25.22 -44.47
C SER A 576 -2.74 -25.49 -43.08
N SER A 577 -3.38 -26.43 -42.36
CA SER A 577 -2.97 -27.00 -41.08
C SER A 577 -1.99 -28.17 -41.24
N SER A 578 -1.03 -28.31 -40.32
CA SER A 578 -0.20 -29.52 -40.18
C SER A 578 -0.01 -29.89 -38.72
N SER A 579 -0.46 -31.08 -38.33
CA SER A 579 -0.05 -31.76 -37.10
C SER A 579 0.48 -33.14 -37.47
N SER A 580 1.64 -33.51 -36.94
CA SER A 580 2.25 -34.82 -37.15
C SER A 580 2.39 -35.56 -35.82
N ASN A 581 1.99 -36.82 -35.83
CA ASN A 581 1.98 -37.74 -34.70
C ASN A 581 2.80 -38.96 -35.12
N LEU A 582 3.67 -39.48 -34.26
CA LEU A 582 4.47 -40.70 -34.56
C LEU A 582 4.54 -41.60 -33.33
N GLN A 583 4.42 -42.90 -33.57
CA GLN A 583 4.21 -43.94 -32.57
C GLN A 583 5.49 -44.71 -32.19
N ALA A 584 5.51 -45.12 -30.92
CA ALA A 584 5.87 -46.44 -30.39
C ALA A 584 7.20 -47.13 -30.71
N THR A 585 7.84 -47.60 -29.62
CA THR A 585 8.35 -48.97 -29.31
C THR A 585 9.29 -48.82 -28.09
N GLY A 586 9.46 -49.74 -27.16
CA GLY A 586 8.91 -51.08 -26.91
C GLY A 586 9.91 -51.87 -26.05
N GLY A 587 9.47 -52.61 -25.02
CA GLY A 587 10.38 -53.49 -24.23
C GLY A 587 10.05 -53.62 -22.75
N SER A 588 9.86 -54.85 -22.28
CA SER A 588 9.57 -55.23 -20.88
C SER A 588 10.46 -56.40 -20.47
N VAL A 589 11.23 -56.28 -19.37
CA VAL A 589 11.96 -57.41 -18.75
C VAL A 589 12.08 -57.27 -17.21
N ILE A 590 11.25 -58.04 -16.49
CA ILE A 590 11.56 -58.98 -15.37
C ILE A 590 12.35 -58.52 -14.10
N ALA A 591 11.79 -58.91 -12.93
CA ALA A 591 12.41 -59.33 -11.65
C ALA A 591 12.76 -58.37 -10.47
N ALA A 592 11.98 -58.57 -9.39
CA ALA A 592 12.42 -59.12 -8.08
C ALA A 592 12.88 -58.24 -6.88
N ALA A 593 12.16 -58.49 -5.77
CA ALA A 593 12.65 -58.78 -4.41
C ALA A 593 13.15 -57.68 -3.43
N ALA A 594 12.24 -57.37 -2.49
CA ALA A 594 12.38 -57.59 -1.04
C ALA A 594 13.19 -56.62 -0.12
N ALA A 595 12.94 -56.80 1.19
CA ALA A 595 13.66 -56.31 2.38
C ALA A 595 13.29 -54.93 3.01
N SER A 596 12.25 -54.97 3.85
CA SER A 596 12.17 -54.41 5.21
C SER A 596 13.35 -53.62 5.84
N ARG A 597 13.01 -52.56 6.59
CA ARG A 597 13.41 -52.36 8.01
C ARG A 597 12.61 -51.25 8.72
N ALA A 598 12.57 -51.32 10.05
CA ALA A 598 11.78 -50.46 10.94
C ALA A 598 12.64 -49.38 11.66
N GLY A 599 12.00 -48.40 12.30
CA GLY A 599 12.68 -47.43 13.19
C GLY A 599 11.77 -46.42 13.90
N SER A 600 11.62 -46.59 15.23
CA SER A 600 11.41 -45.60 16.31
C SER A 600 11.07 -44.13 15.93
N ALA A 601 9.92 -43.52 16.25
CA ALA A 601 9.22 -43.28 17.53
C ALA A 601 9.54 -41.95 18.29
N ALA A 602 8.50 -41.09 18.39
CA ALA A 602 8.21 -40.06 19.42
C ALA A 602 9.15 -38.83 19.57
N PRO A 603 8.76 -37.75 20.31
CA PRO A 603 7.46 -37.44 20.91
C PRO A 603 6.86 -36.05 20.54
N ALA A 604 5.57 -35.82 20.84
CA ALA A 604 5.00 -34.47 20.96
C ALA A 604 3.92 -34.44 22.07
N SER A 605 3.86 -33.34 22.81
CA SER A 605 3.12 -33.17 24.06
C SER A 605 1.61 -32.90 23.87
N ALA A 606 0.79 -33.42 24.80
CA ALA A 606 -0.63 -33.07 24.91
C ALA A 606 -0.88 -32.23 26.17
N VAL A 607 -1.46 -31.04 25.99
CA VAL A 607 -2.05 -30.25 27.08
C VAL A 607 -3.49 -30.72 27.28
N GLY A 608 -3.90 -30.87 28.54
CA GLY A 608 -5.09 -31.65 28.91
C GLY A 608 -6.44 -30.95 28.69
N ALA A 609 -7.48 -31.77 28.63
CA ALA A 609 -8.85 -31.39 28.95
C ALA A 609 -9.43 -32.43 29.91
N SER A 610 -9.89 -31.97 31.07
CA SER A 610 -10.46 -32.83 32.12
C SER A 610 -11.94 -33.10 31.84
N MET A 611 -12.38 -34.36 31.96
CA MET A 611 -13.76 -34.67 32.33
C MET A 611 -13.79 -35.82 33.34
N LEU A 612 -14.34 -35.49 34.52
CA LEU A 612 -14.66 -36.42 35.59
C LEU A 612 -15.86 -37.29 35.20
N VAL A 613 -15.72 -38.61 35.25
CA VAL A 613 -16.84 -39.53 35.49
C VAL A 613 -16.44 -40.46 36.62
N SER A 614 -17.29 -40.51 37.65
CA SER A 614 -16.93 -41.00 38.98
C SER A 614 -16.68 -42.50 39.04
N THR A 615 -15.55 -42.89 39.62
CA THR A 615 -15.26 -44.25 40.03
C THR A 615 -16.19 -44.70 41.15
N TRP A 616 -16.98 -45.75 40.92
CA TRP A 616 -17.57 -46.52 42.02
C TRP A 616 -16.48 -47.43 42.62
N GLY A 617 -16.11 -47.15 43.87
CA GLY A 617 -15.07 -47.90 44.58
C GLY A 617 -15.57 -49.21 45.17
N LEU A 618 -14.74 -50.24 45.10
CA LEU A 618 -14.79 -51.41 45.97
C LEU A 618 -13.41 -51.56 46.67
N PRO A 619 -13.38 -52.02 47.93
CA PRO A 619 -12.16 -51.95 48.74
C PRO A 619 -11.11 -53.00 48.33
N GLY A 620 -9.84 -52.66 48.54
CA GLY A 620 -8.70 -53.41 48.04
C GLY A 620 -8.44 -54.76 48.73
N ARG A 621 -7.55 -55.55 48.11
CA ARG A 621 -7.02 -56.79 48.68
C ARG A 621 -5.49 -56.75 48.67
N ARG A 622 -4.90 -57.08 49.84
CA ARG A 622 -3.46 -57.11 50.08
C ARG A 622 -2.74 -58.27 49.35
N GLU A 623 -1.43 -58.12 49.30
CA GLU A 623 -0.43 -59.02 48.72
C GLU A 623 -0.38 -60.41 49.37
N ALA A 624 -0.17 -61.42 48.52
CA ALA A 624 0.60 -62.65 48.73
C ALA A 624 0.68 -63.31 47.33
N GLY A 625 1.77 -63.90 46.86
CA GLY A 625 2.86 -64.57 47.59
C GLY A 625 2.85 -66.04 47.16
N ALA A 626 3.86 -66.49 46.44
CA ALA A 626 3.82 -67.76 45.69
C ALA A 626 3.90 -69.01 46.58
N GLY A 627 3.32 -70.12 46.12
CA GLY A 627 3.45 -71.46 46.71
C GLY A 627 2.62 -72.48 45.92
N ALA A 628 3.21 -73.62 45.55
CA ALA A 628 2.60 -74.63 44.68
C ALA A 628 2.49 -76.02 45.35
N ALA A 629 1.71 -76.90 44.71
CA ALA A 629 1.51 -78.34 44.95
C ALA A 629 0.52 -78.76 46.07
N GLY A 630 -0.29 -79.79 45.80
CA GLY A 630 -1.09 -80.49 46.82
C GLY A 630 -2.47 -81.06 46.38
N ALA A 631 -2.45 -82.23 45.72
CA ALA A 631 -3.54 -83.17 45.42
C ALA A 631 -4.98 -83.00 45.99
N ALA A 632 -5.95 -83.06 45.06
CA ALA A 632 -7.19 -83.87 45.03
C ALA A 632 -7.97 -84.24 46.33
N ALA A 633 -9.20 -83.74 46.43
CA ALA A 633 -10.43 -84.54 46.62
C ALA A 633 -11.64 -83.68 46.15
N GLY A 634 -12.68 -84.30 45.58
CA GLY A 634 -13.76 -83.57 44.91
C GLY A 634 -15.02 -83.37 45.74
N ASP A 635 -15.80 -82.34 45.37
CA ASP A 635 -17.27 -82.42 45.39
C ASP A 635 -17.84 -81.53 44.26
N ALA A 636 -19.03 -81.88 43.76
CA ALA A 636 -19.61 -81.30 42.55
C ALA A 636 -20.44 -80.04 42.84
N GLY A 637 -19.98 -78.89 42.37
CA GLY A 637 -20.74 -77.63 42.39
C GLY A 637 -20.78 -76.98 41.00
N VAL A 638 -21.93 -77.04 40.32
CA VAL A 638 -22.11 -76.45 38.98
C VAL A 638 -22.02 -74.93 39.06
N GLY A 639 -20.82 -74.41 38.84
CA GLY A 639 -20.57 -72.98 38.67
C GLY A 639 -20.95 -72.54 37.25
N ALA A 640 -22.15 -71.98 37.09
CA ALA A 640 -22.52 -71.23 35.89
C ALA A 640 -21.65 -69.96 35.78
N GLY A 641 -20.45 -70.12 35.20
CA GLY A 641 -19.54 -69.03 34.91
C GLY A 641 -20.04 -68.21 33.73
N SER A 642 -19.99 -66.88 33.86
CA SER A 642 -20.19 -65.95 32.75
C SER A 642 -19.16 -66.28 31.65
N GLY A 643 -19.61 -66.89 30.55
CA GLY A 643 -18.72 -67.44 29.53
C GLY A 643 -17.85 -66.37 28.85
N PRO A 644 -16.66 -66.71 28.32
CA PRO A 644 -15.73 -65.75 27.72
C PRO A 644 -16.33 -64.91 26.57
N GLY A 645 -17.39 -65.39 25.92
CA GLY A 645 -18.13 -64.64 24.90
C GLY A 645 -18.78 -63.34 25.40
N SER A 646 -19.24 -63.27 26.65
CA SER A 646 -19.81 -62.01 27.20
C SER A 646 -18.73 -60.95 27.45
N ASN A 647 -17.48 -61.39 27.63
CA ASN A 647 -16.35 -60.47 27.73
C ASN A 647 -16.04 -59.81 26.36
N LEU A 648 -15.86 -60.64 25.34
CA LEU A 648 -15.58 -60.22 23.97
C LEU A 648 -16.69 -59.35 23.36
N ALA A 649 -17.97 -59.64 23.65
CA ALA A 649 -19.10 -58.90 23.08
C ALA A 649 -19.11 -57.42 23.48
N LEU A 650 -18.91 -57.10 24.76
CA LEU A 650 -18.84 -55.70 25.22
C LEU A 650 -17.58 -54.99 24.71
N GLU A 651 -16.46 -55.70 24.62
CA GLU A 651 -15.19 -55.13 24.17
C GLU A 651 -15.28 -54.76 22.68
N ASN A 652 -15.94 -55.60 21.87
CA ASN A 652 -16.32 -55.27 20.50
C ASN A 652 -17.29 -54.06 20.43
N ALA A 653 -18.32 -54.00 21.28
CA ALA A 653 -19.23 -52.84 21.33
C ALA A 653 -18.51 -51.53 21.72
N ARG A 654 -17.56 -51.62 22.66
CA ARG A 654 -16.68 -50.51 23.07
C ARG A 654 -15.80 -50.04 21.90
N LEU A 655 -15.12 -50.96 21.21
CA LEU A 655 -14.28 -50.62 20.05
C LEU A 655 -15.10 -49.99 18.92
N ARG A 656 -16.34 -50.44 18.69
CA ARG A 656 -17.28 -49.78 17.77
C ARG A 656 -17.63 -48.36 18.20
N ALA A 657 -17.88 -48.13 19.50
CA ALA A 657 -18.18 -46.80 20.03
C ALA A 657 -16.97 -45.85 19.92
N GLU A 658 -15.76 -46.33 20.19
CA GLU A 658 -14.51 -45.56 20.04
C GLU A 658 -14.25 -45.22 18.56
N LEU A 659 -14.40 -46.18 17.63
CA LEU A 659 -14.30 -45.94 16.18
C LEU A 659 -15.34 -44.92 15.68
N ALA A 660 -16.61 -45.07 16.09
CA ALA A 660 -17.67 -44.16 15.69
C ALA A 660 -17.45 -42.74 16.23
N ALA A 661 -16.88 -42.59 17.44
CA ALA A 661 -16.50 -41.29 17.99
C ALA A 661 -15.38 -40.62 17.19
N LEU A 662 -14.34 -41.37 16.77
CA LEU A 662 -13.27 -40.86 15.92
C LEU A 662 -13.80 -40.41 14.54
N LEU A 663 -14.68 -41.20 13.92
CA LEU A 663 -15.33 -40.84 12.65
C LEU A 663 -16.20 -39.59 12.77
N ALA A 664 -16.91 -39.40 13.90
CA ALA A 664 -17.68 -38.17 14.16
C ALA A 664 -16.78 -36.94 14.39
N GLN A 665 -15.62 -37.11 15.04
CA GLN A 665 -14.62 -36.04 15.18
C GLN A 665 -14.02 -35.64 13.83
N GLN A 666 -13.67 -36.61 12.98
CA GLN A 666 -13.22 -36.35 11.61
C GLN A 666 -14.34 -35.71 10.76
N ALA A 667 -15.57 -36.25 10.89
CA ALA A 667 -16.87 -35.60 10.66
C ALA A 667 -16.84 -34.07 10.81
N ALA A 668 -16.73 -33.64 12.07
CA ALA A 668 -16.80 -32.24 12.45
C ALA A 668 -15.57 -31.44 11.99
N LYS A 669 -14.38 -32.07 11.96
CA LYS A 669 -13.14 -31.43 11.53
C LYS A 669 -13.17 -31.04 10.05
N GLU A 670 -13.57 -31.94 9.15
CA GLU A 670 -13.62 -31.62 7.71
C GLU A 670 -14.64 -30.52 7.41
N LEU A 671 -15.85 -30.59 7.99
CA LEU A 671 -16.84 -29.51 7.89
C LEU A 671 -16.34 -28.19 8.50
N GLY A 672 -15.56 -28.28 9.59
CA GLY A 672 -14.93 -27.14 10.25
C GLY A 672 -13.80 -26.50 9.45
N GLU A 673 -12.97 -27.29 8.77
CA GLU A 673 -11.91 -26.83 7.88
C GLU A 673 -12.49 -26.16 6.62
N GLU A 674 -13.54 -26.72 6.04
CA GLU A 674 -14.31 -26.08 4.97
C GLU A 674 -14.96 -24.76 5.42
N ALA A 675 -15.39 -24.66 6.68
CA ALA A 675 -15.92 -23.43 7.28
C ALA A 675 -14.82 -22.42 7.68
N ALA A 676 -13.60 -22.87 7.95
CA ALA A 676 -12.44 -22.01 8.23
C ALA A 676 -11.86 -21.42 6.93
N ALA A 677 -11.74 -22.24 5.88
CA ALA A 677 -11.29 -21.83 4.55
C ALA A 677 -12.20 -20.77 3.88
N ALA A 678 -13.43 -20.61 4.36
CA ALA A 678 -14.33 -19.52 3.96
C ALA A 678 -14.23 -18.27 4.85
N ARG A 679 -13.83 -18.42 6.12
CA ARG A 679 -13.65 -17.31 7.07
C ARG A 679 -12.28 -16.64 6.97
N SER A 680 -11.34 -17.23 6.24
CA SER A 680 -10.09 -16.59 5.82
C SER A 680 -10.26 -15.61 4.65
N ALA A 681 -11.44 -15.58 4.00
CA ALA A 681 -11.85 -14.40 3.24
C ALA A 681 -12.23 -13.28 4.22
N PRO A 682 -11.78 -12.02 4.02
CA PRO A 682 -11.91 -10.98 5.02
C PRO A 682 -13.37 -10.54 5.20
N SER A 683 -14.04 -11.05 6.24
CA SER A 683 -15.34 -10.54 6.66
C SER A 683 -15.20 -9.14 7.25
N SER A 684 -15.67 -8.13 6.52
CA SER A 684 -16.06 -6.85 7.12
C SER A 684 -17.23 -7.07 8.08
N GLY A 685 -17.22 -6.39 9.23
CA GLY A 685 -18.21 -6.55 10.30
C GLY A 685 -19.66 -6.42 9.83
N GLY A 686 -20.56 -7.15 10.50
CA GLY A 686 -21.91 -7.43 10.00
C GLY A 686 -22.84 -6.22 9.90
N ALA A 687 -23.73 -6.29 8.92
CA ALA A 687 -24.99 -5.55 8.88
C ALA A 687 -26.14 -6.56 9.02
N SER A 688 -27.11 -6.25 9.89
CA SER A 688 -28.25 -7.14 10.17
C SER A 688 -29.32 -7.07 9.07
N MET A 689 -30.17 -8.10 9.00
CA MET A 689 -31.26 -8.22 8.03
C MET A 689 -32.27 -7.05 8.07
N MET A 690 -32.78 -6.68 6.90
CA MET A 690 -34.22 -6.81 6.65
C MET A 690 -34.47 -7.38 5.26
N VAL A 691 -35.35 -8.38 5.18
CA VAL A 691 -35.86 -8.96 3.93
C VAL A 691 -37.22 -8.31 3.65
N ALA A 692 -37.39 -7.72 2.47
CA ALA A 692 -38.69 -7.35 1.94
C ALA A 692 -38.76 -7.83 0.47
N SER A 693 -39.75 -8.68 0.19
CA SER A 693 -40.00 -9.21 -1.15
C SER A 693 -40.95 -8.28 -1.91
N GLN A 694 -40.60 -7.92 -3.15
CA GLN A 694 -41.55 -7.72 -4.25
C GLN A 694 -40.83 -7.65 -5.61
N ALA A 695 -41.51 -8.13 -6.65
CA ALA A 695 -41.00 -8.28 -8.02
C ALA A 695 -41.61 -7.18 -8.96
N PRO A 696 -41.38 -7.17 -10.29
CA PRO A 696 -40.87 -5.97 -10.95
C PRO A 696 -41.90 -5.16 -11.77
N GLY A 697 -41.60 -3.88 -11.97
CA GLY A 697 -42.34 -2.95 -12.84
C GLY A 697 -41.41 -2.17 -13.76
N ALA A 698 -41.91 -1.81 -14.95
CA ALA A 698 -41.11 -1.36 -16.10
C ALA A 698 -40.44 0.03 -15.96
N GLY A 699 -39.47 0.28 -16.84
CA GLY A 699 -38.54 1.41 -16.81
C GLY A 699 -39.11 2.79 -17.12
N VAL A 700 -38.22 3.79 -17.09
CA VAL A 700 -38.15 4.98 -17.96
C VAL A 700 -36.78 5.66 -17.72
N ALA A 701 -36.26 6.37 -18.73
CA ALA A 701 -34.97 7.05 -18.66
C ALA A 701 -35.03 8.36 -17.84
N GLY A 702 -33.88 8.78 -17.28
CA GLY A 702 -33.77 10.06 -16.59
C GLY A 702 -32.35 10.36 -16.08
N SER A 703 -31.58 11.11 -16.85
CA SER A 703 -30.38 11.79 -16.36
C SER A 703 -30.74 12.86 -15.34
N ILE A 704 -29.97 13.04 -14.27
CA ILE A 704 -29.79 14.33 -13.59
C ILE A 704 -28.47 14.36 -12.80
N SER A 705 -27.95 15.57 -12.64
CA SER A 705 -26.62 15.89 -12.11
C SER A 705 -26.68 16.37 -10.66
N LEU A 706 -25.52 16.37 -9.98
CA LEU A 706 -25.10 17.33 -8.93
C LEU A 706 -26.08 17.66 -7.78
N ALA A 707 -25.73 17.23 -6.55
CA ALA A 707 -25.70 18.11 -5.36
C ALA A 707 -24.91 17.48 -4.21
N ALA A 708 -24.29 18.31 -3.38
CA ALA A 708 -23.64 17.90 -2.13
C ALA A 708 -24.14 18.77 -0.96
N SER A 709 -24.42 18.13 0.19
CA SER A 709 -24.43 18.69 1.56
C SER A 709 -24.64 17.51 2.52
N THR A 710 -23.81 17.15 3.50
CA THR A 710 -23.24 17.88 4.68
C THR A 710 -24.24 18.28 5.76
N ALA A 711 -24.56 17.33 6.65
CA ALA A 711 -24.84 17.47 8.09
C ALA A 711 -25.13 16.07 8.68
N ALA A 712 -25.05 15.75 9.98
CA ALA A 712 -24.21 16.20 11.09
C ALA A 712 -24.51 15.28 12.31
N ALA A 713 -23.50 14.80 13.06
CA ALA A 713 -23.55 14.23 14.43
C ALA A 713 -22.27 13.41 14.72
N ALA A 714 -21.74 13.26 15.95
CA ALA A 714 -21.84 14.04 17.18
C ALA A 714 -20.72 13.59 18.17
N THR A 715 -20.52 14.37 19.24
CA THR A 715 -19.98 13.96 20.57
C THR A 715 -18.57 13.32 20.74
N ALA A 716 -17.69 14.12 21.35
CA ALA A 716 -16.94 13.86 22.61
C ALA A 716 -16.04 12.61 22.80
N GLY A 717 -14.84 12.84 23.37
CA GLY A 717 -13.97 11.80 23.92
C GLY A 717 -12.53 12.26 24.18
N SER A 718 -12.22 12.74 25.38
CA SER A 718 -10.89 13.18 25.81
C SER A 718 -10.19 12.15 26.69
N GLY A 719 -8.89 11.87 26.48
CA GLY A 719 -8.07 11.10 27.43
C GLY A 719 -6.76 10.55 26.82
N PRO A 720 -5.57 10.85 27.39
CA PRO A 720 -4.29 10.38 26.87
C PRO A 720 -3.58 9.33 27.75
N ALA A 721 -3.09 8.26 27.13
CA ALA A 721 -1.94 7.43 27.48
C ALA A 721 -1.58 6.64 26.20
N GLY A 722 -0.34 6.33 25.84
CA GLY A 722 0.85 6.20 26.67
C GLY A 722 1.20 4.72 26.79
N ASP A 723 1.86 4.15 25.78
CA ASP A 723 2.79 3.02 25.94
C ASP A 723 3.55 2.72 24.64
N GLY A 724 4.80 2.23 24.80
CA GLY A 724 5.66 1.84 23.69
C GLY A 724 5.61 0.34 23.43
N ALA A 725 5.65 -0.07 22.16
CA ALA A 725 5.76 -1.47 21.76
C ALA A 725 6.99 -1.69 20.87
N ALA A 726 7.73 -2.77 21.16
CA ALA A 726 9.03 -3.05 20.54
C ALA A 726 8.93 -3.55 19.09
N LEU A 727 9.95 -3.22 18.29
CA LEU A 727 10.15 -3.76 16.95
C LEU A 727 10.58 -5.24 17.01
N ALA A 728 9.64 -6.15 16.74
CA ALA A 728 9.96 -7.54 16.42
C ALA A 728 10.22 -7.68 14.91
N LEU A 729 11.45 -8.05 14.52
CA LEU A 729 11.77 -8.41 13.14
C LEU A 729 11.12 -9.75 12.78
N VAL A 730 10.10 -9.71 11.92
CA VAL A 730 9.55 -10.90 11.25
C VAL A 730 10.30 -11.10 9.93
N GLN A 731 10.93 -12.26 9.76
CA GLN A 731 11.53 -12.67 8.48
C GLN A 731 10.43 -13.12 7.50
N PRO A 732 10.46 -12.71 6.21
CA PRO A 732 9.50 -13.17 5.23
C PRO A 732 9.84 -14.58 4.73
N ALA A 733 8.81 -15.45 4.68
CA ALA A 733 8.88 -16.75 4.02
C ALA A 733 8.93 -16.62 2.47
N PRO A 734 9.50 -17.59 1.74
CA PRO A 734 9.71 -17.47 0.30
C PRO A 734 8.43 -17.61 -0.52
N LEU A 735 8.24 -16.72 -1.50
CA LEU A 735 7.17 -16.77 -2.50
C LEU A 735 7.62 -17.59 -3.74
N PRO A 736 6.81 -18.54 -4.24
CA PRO A 736 7.10 -19.25 -5.49
C PRO A 736 6.50 -18.53 -6.71
N GLY A 737 7.33 -18.17 -7.69
CA GLY A 737 6.86 -17.76 -9.02
C GLY A 737 7.76 -16.75 -9.76
N PRO A 738 7.80 -16.76 -11.10
CA PRO A 738 8.72 -15.93 -11.91
C PRO A 738 8.48 -14.42 -11.77
N MET A 739 7.28 -13.98 -11.41
CA MET A 739 6.95 -12.56 -11.17
C MET A 739 7.80 -11.91 -10.07
N ALA A 740 8.26 -12.67 -9.07
CA ALA A 740 9.07 -12.14 -7.98
C ALA A 740 10.47 -11.67 -8.46
N MET A 741 11.02 -12.31 -9.49
CA MET A 741 12.33 -11.96 -10.04
C MET A 741 12.29 -10.62 -10.79
N GLU A 742 11.28 -10.36 -11.61
CA GLU A 742 11.17 -9.08 -12.33
C GLU A 742 10.97 -7.89 -11.39
N VAL A 743 10.09 -8.01 -10.40
CA VAL A 743 9.88 -6.96 -9.39
C VAL A 743 11.16 -6.71 -8.57
N CYS A 744 11.89 -7.77 -8.21
CA CYS A 744 13.15 -7.63 -7.47
C CYS A 744 14.26 -7.02 -8.33
N LEU A 745 14.38 -7.39 -9.62
CA LEU A 745 15.29 -6.78 -10.58
C LEU A 745 14.97 -5.31 -10.85
N LEU A 746 13.70 -4.94 -10.96
CA LEU A 746 13.28 -3.54 -11.13
C LEU A 746 13.57 -2.71 -9.88
N CYS A 747 13.33 -3.25 -8.68
CA CYS A 747 13.75 -2.63 -7.42
C CYS A 747 15.28 -2.48 -7.33
N LEU A 748 16.06 -3.50 -7.71
CA LEU A 748 17.53 -3.46 -7.77
C LEU A 748 18.03 -2.44 -8.79
N GLN A 749 17.40 -2.33 -9.96
CA GLN A 749 17.74 -1.30 -10.95
C GLN A 749 17.37 0.11 -10.47
N ALA A 750 16.24 0.28 -9.78
CA ALA A 750 15.87 1.56 -9.16
C ALA A 750 16.84 1.96 -8.04
N LEU A 751 17.23 1.02 -7.18
CA LEU A 751 18.27 1.20 -6.15
C LEU A 751 19.64 1.53 -6.76
N GLN A 752 20.06 0.82 -7.81
CA GLN A 752 21.31 1.12 -8.52
C GLN A 752 21.28 2.50 -9.21
N ARG A 753 20.15 2.91 -9.80
CA ARG A 753 19.98 4.24 -10.41
C ARG A 753 19.97 5.35 -9.35
N ARG A 754 19.27 5.17 -8.22
CA ARG A 754 19.32 6.07 -7.05
C ARG A 754 20.75 6.15 -6.46
N CYS A 755 21.46 5.04 -6.35
CA CYS A 755 22.85 4.99 -5.88
C CYS A 755 23.81 5.70 -6.85
N ARG A 756 23.59 5.61 -8.18
CA ARG A 756 24.35 6.38 -9.18
C ARG A 756 24.09 7.89 -9.07
N ALA A 757 22.86 8.32 -8.79
CA ALA A 757 22.53 9.72 -8.53
C ALA A 757 23.20 10.25 -7.25
N CYS A 758 23.16 9.49 -6.14
CA CYS A 758 23.91 9.81 -4.92
C CYS A 758 25.42 9.85 -5.15
N ARG A 759 26.02 8.91 -5.90
CA ARG A 759 27.45 8.96 -6.25
C ARG A 759 27.80 10.17 -7.12
N ARG A 760 26.90 10.63 -8.00
CA ARG A 760 27.09 11.88 -8.77
C ARG A 760 27.01 13.12 -7.86
N ARG A 761 26.04 13.20 -6.93
CA ARG A 761 25.98 14.28 -5.92
C ARG A 761 27.18 14.27 -4.97
N TRP A 762 27.66 13.10 -4.54
CA TRP A 762 28.84 12.98 -3.69
C TRP A 762 30.13 13.41 -4.41
N ARG A 763 30.28 13.05 -5.70
CA ARG A 763 31.39 13.53 -6.55
C ARG A 763 31.27 15.02 -6.95
N ARG A 764 30.07 15.62 -6.93
CA ARG A 764 29.89 17.09 -6.97
C ARG A 764 30.36 17.72 -5.65
N CYS A 765 29.89 17.21 -4.51
CA CYS A 765 30.29 17.70 -3.18
C CYS A 765 31.81 17.64 -2.95
N SER A 766 32.49 16.57 -3.41
CA SER A 766 33.94 16.42 -3.22
C SER A 766 34.78 17.41 -4.05
N ARG A 767 34.23 18.06 -5.08
CA ARG A 767 34.91 19.12 -5.84
C ARG A 767 34.76 20.50 -5.19
N LEU A 768 33.60 20.77 -4.56
CA LEU A 768 33.32 22.00 -3.80
C LEU A 768 34.18 22.16 -2.54
N VAL A 769 34.82 21.09 -2.05
CA VAL A 769 35.71 21.11 -0.86
C VAL A 769 36.92 22.04 -1.01
N ARG A 770 37.29 22.47 -2.23
CA ARG A 770 38.49 23.28 -2.48
C ARG A 770 38.32 24.81 -2.44
N SER A 771 37.10 25.36 -2.36
CA SER A 771 36.90 26.82 -2.55
C SER A 771 36.29 27.61 -1.38
N ARG A 772 35.31 27.11 -0.61
CA ARG A 772 34.67 27.88 0.49
C ARG A 772 34.27 27.00 1.71
N PRO A 773 35.02 27.01 2.83
CA PRO A 773 34.76 26.11 3.96
C PRO A 773 33.57 26.49 4.86
N GLN A 774 33.11 27.74 4.88
CA GLN A 774 32.02 28.17 5.77
C GLN A 774 30.61 27.77 5.27
N GLN A 775 30.35 27.82 3.95
CA GLN A 775 29.10 27.32 3.36
C GLN A 775 28.92 25.80 3.58
N TRP A 776 30.03 25.05 3.70
CA TRP A 776 30.01 23.61 3.92
C TRP A 776 29.30 23.19 5.22
N GLN A 777 29.39 23.96 6.31
CA GLN A 777 28.68 23.58 7.55
C GLN A 777 27.15 23.60 7.40
N ARG A 778 26.60 24.49 6.55
CA ARG A 778 25.15 24.55 6.27
C ARG A 778 24.74 23.40 5.34
N SER A 779 25.41 23.24 4.21
CA SER A 779 25.11 22.15 3.25
C SER A 779 25.34 20.75 3.83
N ARG A 780 26.32 20.58 4.73
CA ARG A 780 26.58 19.30 5.42
C ARG A 780 25.44 18.93 6.37
N ARG A 781 24.87 19.88 7.12
CA ARG A 781 23.71 19.62 7.99
C ARG A 781 22.46 19.25 7.17
N TRP A 782 22.20 19.95 6.08
CA TRP A 782 21.07 19.67 5.17
C TRP A 782 21.19 18.28 4.51
N CYS A 783 22.35 17.97 3.94
CA CYS A 783 22.59 16.69 3.25
C CYS A 783 22.64 15.51 4.24
N TRP A 784 23.18 15.70 5.45
CA TRP A 784 23.21 14.65 6.49
C TRP A 784 21.83 14.42 7.13
N ARG A 785 20.94 15.43 7.19
CA ARG A 785 19.51 15.22 7.53
C ARG A 785 18.76 14.47 6.43
N GLN A 786 18.91 14.85 5.16
CA GLN A 786 18.26 14.15 4.03
C GLN A 786 18.68 12.67 3.91
N CYS A 787 19.94 12.34 4.24
CA CYS A 787 20.43 10.95 4.28
C CYS A 787 20.15 10.20 5.59
N ARG A 788 19.51 10.82 6.59
CA ARG A 788 19.11 10.18 7.87
C ARG A 788 17.59 10.04 8.01
N LEU A 789 16.83 10.61 7.08
CA LEU A 789 15.37 10.53 6.95
C LEU A 789 14.92 9.68 5.75
N ARG A 790 15.86 9.08 5.02
CA ARG A 790 15.68 8.20 3.86
C ARG A 790 16.49 6.93 4.06
#